data_AF-A0A3B9ANI3-F1
#
_entry.id   AF-A0A3B9ANI3-F1
#
_cell.length_a   1.000
_cell.length_b   1.000
_cell.length_c   1.000
_cell.angle_alpha   90.00
_cell.angle_beta   90.00
_cell.angle_gamma   90.00
#
_symmetry.space_group_name_H-M   'P 1'
#
loop_
_entity.id
_entity.type
_entity.pdbx_description
1 polymer ?
#
loop_
_entity_poly.entity_id
_entity_poly.type
_entity_poly.pdbx_seq_one_letter_code
_entity_poly.pdbx_strand_id
1 'polypeptide(L)'
;FSRLTVVLLLSIYQPLIAQDVPRCFEATPEDYQASLLFENSVLVPAASLNSELSIPLHIIYVNDNSGNPPYNDYRVSEEIAAANAVFDGFLSFYVCGYHHINSTNYTEFNFGEDREGLYNTYHLDNAINVYIVKSVDNASAKAGFPWLSAPNNFIVLSNDFGSYTHTLAHELGHYFGLFHTHTVLYAGPSLCLLEDPANNTDMVPDTPHDPGPITLLCQQECPTATTPCTLTCNFNQPPVTYTYVGYFTDNVMSYHNCASQRFTDGQVDRMKFYLNNHPARTFLLSANPSCNNDIAENGFVSKYCQASAPNPDITPIKSILIDMRNEVTGWEGSRPRTNNNGEYLHFRNDYSNLSYVTINPVVSHPNVSQVLLDPTIVPPNYAPFNNCDIYDVVLIGKHINNQIPFSNPYQYIAADVNMSGTITTFDQASIIRVALGITPDFPAGTWHYIPEYYFNNSNFAIGFVNNPFTATYSGLNYPDYLDEVVLDMDDASAANPATWSFRGIKMGDLNCDMVIDQLLNPNDGDVSSCFVGGVCVQNNDIITISVQGSVSQPLLAYDLCMQFDDTKLSYLGSSLGNLVDYNPEYFKKTGDEIRTLWHRSDFLPESFTTSKTLFKLHFKALDGFCSLSDVFDLKDSSGMNIFYDGDIESMQGNVVFSYQKVSPVGSLATIYPNPASSTVTFGFQLNQPSVVEIRLSDYLGGVINTSQSYSSGPNFYTFPSLSGLANGPINYTVKMGNLTYSGIIVKSLP
;
A
#
# COMPACT_ATOMS: atom_id res chain seq x y z
N PHE A 1 6.46 -79.62 13.59
CA PHE A 1 5.38 -78.81 13.00
C PHE A 1 5.37 -77.44 13.67
N SER A 2 5.69 -76.43 12.87
CA SER A 2 5.44 -74.99 13.03
C SER A 2 5.93 -74.29 14.32
N ARG A 3 7.17 -73.80 14.30
CA ARG A 3 7.57 -72.62 15.10
C ARG A 3 7.56 -71.40 14.17
N LEU A 4 6.70 -70.46 14.54
CA LEU A 4 6.39 -69.23 13.84
C LEU A 4 7.58 -68.26 13.95
N THR A 5 8.17 -67.88 12.82
CA THR A 5 9.18 -66.82 12.73
C THR A 5 8.45 -65.48 12.79
N VAL A 6 8.72 -64.70 13.83
CA VAL A 6 8.27 -63.31 13.97
C VAL A 6 9.23 -62.44 13.16
N VAL A 7 8.75 -61.87 12.05
CA VAL A 7 9.41 -60.78 11.34
C VAL A 7 8.84 -59.48 11.89
N LEU A 8 9.59 -58.80 12.74
CA LEU A 8 9.30 -57.42 13.15
C LEU A 8 9.81 -56.49 12.03
N LEU A 9 8.90 -55.96 11.21
CA LEU A 9 9.14 -54.79 10.38
C LEU A 9 9.15 -53.56 11.29
N LEU A 10 10.36 -53.11 11.67
CA LEU A 10 10.57 -51.79 12.26
C LEU A 10 10.49 -50.75 11.15
N SER A 11 9.29 -50.19 10.96
CA SER A 11 9.08 -48.92 10.26
C SER A 11 9.73 -47.81 11.09
N ILE A 12 10.94 -47.39 10.70
CA ILE A 12 11.53 -46.15 11.19
C ILE A 12 10.89 -45.03 10.38
N TYR A 13 9.89 -44.38 10.96
CA TYR A 13 9.47 -43.04 10.56
C TYR A 13 10.67 -42.10 10.77
N GLN A 14 11.33 -41.72 9.69
CA GLN A 14 12.08 -40.45 9.67
C GLN A 14 11.09 -39.36 9.27
N PRO A 15 11.00 -38.24 10.00
CA PRO A 15 10.25 -37.10 9.53
C PRO A 15 10.97 -36.52 8.30
N LEU A 16 10.35 -36.67 7.13
CA LEU A 16 10.60 -35.76 6.01
C LEU A 16 10.12 -34.37 6.44
N ILE A 17 11.03 -33.56 6.96
CA ILE A 17 10.91 -32.10 6.92
C ILE A 17 12.26 -31.58 6.43
N ALA A 18 12.35 -31.45 5.11
CA ALA A 18 13.13 -30.43 4.46
C ALA A 18 12.27 -30.01 3.26
N GLN A 19 11.54 -28.89 3.40
CA GLN A 19 11.15 -28.15 2.22
C GLN A 19 12.47 -27.61 1.64
N ASP A 20 12.90 -28.17 0.52
CA ASP A 20 14.06 -27.65 -0.21
C ASP A 20 13.73 -26.21 -0.63
N VAL A 21 14.46 -25.26 -0.06
CA VAL A 21 14.56 -23.89 -0.58
C VAL A 21 15.13 -24.01 -2.01
N PRO A 22 14.58 -23.31 -3.02
CA PRO A 22 15.17 -23.29 -4.36
C PRO A 22 16.64 -22.85 -4.25
N ARG A 23 17.58 -23.72 -4.64
CA ARG A 23 19.02 -23.43 -4.51
C ARG A 23 19.54 -22.91 -5.83
N CYS A 24 20.29 -21.80 -5.86
CA CYS A 24 21.09 -21.42 -7.02
C CYS A 24 22.27 -22.42 -7.20
N PHE A 25 22.89 -22.39 -8.37
CA PHE A 25 23.95 -23.33 -8.75
C PHE A 25 25.21 -23.14 -7.87
N GLU A 26 25.66 -24.19 -7.18
CA GLU A 26 26.90 -24.17 -6.40
C GLU A 26 28.13 -24.42 -7.29
N ALA A 27 29.18 -23.60 -7.13
CA ALA A 27 30.41 -23.73 -7.89
C ALA A 27 31.12 -25.06 -7.60
N THR A 28 31.63 -25.70 -8.66
CA THR A 28 32.34 -26.97 -8.56
C THR A 28 33.83 -26.77 -8.27
N PRO A 29 34.56 -27.79 -7.78
CA PRO A 29 36.02 -27.71 -7.69
C PRO A 29 36.71 -27.40 -9.02
N GLU A 30 36.10 -27.79 -10.14
CA GLU A 30 36.58 -27.52 -11.50
C GLU A 30 36.45 -26.03 -11.84
N ASP A 31 35.35 -25.40 -11.43
CA ASP A 31 35.13 -23.94 -11.56
C ASP A 31 36.19 -23.14 -10.80
N TYR A 32 36.50 -23.56 -9.57
CA TYR A 32 37.53 -22.94 -8.74
C TYR A 32 38.92 -23.05 -9.38
N GLN A 33 39.28 -24.23 -9.88
CA GLN A 33 40.55 -24.42 -10.59
C GLN A 33 40.62 -23.59 -11.87
N ALA A 34 39.52 -23.49 -12.61
CA ALA A 34 39.48 -22.68 -13.83
C ALA A 34 39.64 -21.18 -13.53
N SER A 35 38.97 -20.68 -12.48
CA SER A 35 39.14 -19.31 -11.98
C SER A 35 40.59 -19.02 -11.58
N LEU A 36 41.20 -19.90 -10.77
CA LEU A 36 42.61 -19.77 -10.35
C LEU A 36 43.59 -19.81 -11.53
N LEU A 37 43.39 -20.72 -12.48
CA LEU A 37 44.26 -20.83 -13.65
C LEU A 37 44.21 -19.55 -14.48
N PHE A 38 43.02 -18.95 -14.63
CA PHE A 38 42.85 -17.69 -15.32
C PHE A 38 43.51 -16.53 -14.58
N GLU A 39 43.22 -16.34 -13.29
CA GLU A 39 43.80 -15.28 -12.47
C GLU A 39 45.32 -15.30 -12.46
N ASN A 40 45.93 -16.49 -12.34
CA ASN A 40 47.39 -16.65 -12.40
C ASN A 40 48.00 -16.41 -13.80
N SER A 41 47.19 -16.48 -14.86
CA SER A 41 47.65 -16.26 -16.24
C SER A 41 47.73 -14.77 -16.63
N VAL A 42 47.00 -13.91 -15.92
CA VAL A 42 46.93 -12.47 -16.20
C VAL A 42 48.06 -11.76 -15.45
N LEU A 43 49.07 -11.30 -16.17
CA LEU A 43 50.28 -10.67 -15.60
C LEU A 43 50.14 -9.17 -15.28
N VAL A 44 48.98 -8.56 -15.53
CA VAL A 44 48.75 -7.12 -15.42
C VAL A 44 47.59 -6.87 -14.46
N PRO A 45 47.72 -5.96 -13.48
CA PRO A 45 46.58 -5.55 -12.66
C PRO A 45 45.48 -4.97 -13.54
N ALA A 46 44.22 -5.23 -13.19
CA ALA A 46 43.07 -4.70 -13.91
C ALA A 46 43.21 -3.17 -14.09
N ALA A 47 42.95 -2.68 -15.29
CA ALA A 47 42.89 -1.23 -15.52
C ALA A 47 41.79 -0.63 -14.63
N SER A 48 42.06 0.53 -14.02
CA SER A 48 41.03 1.26 -13.29
C SER A 48 39.95 1.71 -14.27
N LEU A 49 38.70 1.29 -14.04
CA LEU A 49 37.55 1.93 -14.67
C LEU A 49 37.48 3.35 -14.12
N ASN A 50 37.80 4.34 -14.95
CA ASN A 50 37.87 5.75 -14.56
C ASN A 50 36.48 6.42 -14.53
N SER A 51 35.43 5.70 -14.94
CA SER A 51 34.03 6.11 -14.93
C SER A 51 33.14 4.86 -14.86
N GLU A 52 31.93 5.02 -14.31
CA GLU A 52 30.88 4.01 -14.35
C GLU A 52 30.57 3.60 -15.79
N LEU A 53 30.39 2.31 -16.04
CA LEU A 53 30.10 1.76 -17.36
C LEU A 53 28.65 1.30 -17.42
N SER A 54 27.89 1.83 -18.38
CA SER A 54 26.52 1.42 -18.63
C SER A 54 26.48 0.21 -19.56
N ILE A 55 25.90 -0.89 -19.07
CA ILE A 55 25.88 -2.20 -19.69
C ILE A 55 24.48 -2.49 -20.24
N PRO A 56 24.35 -2.78 -21.55
CA PRO A 56 23.07 -3.17 -22.14
C PRO A 56 22.66 -4.58 -21.70
N LEU A 57 21.40 -4.72 -21.31
CA LEU A 57 20.70 -5.98 -21.10
C LEU A 57 19.76 -6.25 -22.28
N HIS A 58 19.77 -7.48 -22.79
CA HIS A 58 18.78 -7.97 -23.73
C HIS A 58 17.86 -8.95 -23.00
N ILE A 59 16.62 -8.55 -22.79
CA ILE A 59 15.65 -9.31 -22.00
C ILE A 59 14.80 -10.18 -22.93
N ILE A 60 14.78 -11.47 -22.67
CA ILE A 60 14.13 -12.45 -23.53
C ILE A 60 13.09 -13.24 -22.73
N TYR A 61 11.81 -13.03 -23.02
CA TYR A 61 10.70 -13.78 -22.41
C TYR A 61 10.43 -15.07 -23.18
N VAL A 62 10.41 -16.19 -22.46
CA VAL A 62 10.04 -17.50 -22.99
C VAL A 62 8.60 -17.81 -22.59
N ASN A 63 7.68 -17.38 -23.45
CA ASN A 63 6.25 -17.59 -23.33
C ASN A 63 5.88 -19.03 -23.70
N ASP A 64 4.69 -19.47 -23.29
CA ASP A 64 4.11 -20.70 -23.82
C ASP A 64 3.69 -20.55 -25.30
N ASN A 65 3.33 -21.67 -25.96
CA ASN A 65 2.90 -21.66 -27.36
C ASN A 65 1.60 -20.85 -27.62
N SER A 66 0.85 -20.50 -26.57
CA SER A 66 -0.34 -19.64 -26.65
C SER A 66 0.01 -18.15 -26.53
N GLY A 67 1.30 -17.82 -26.31
CA GLY A 67 1.76 -16.47 -26.10
C GLY A 67 1.58 -15.96 -24.67
N ASN A 68 1.23 -16.84 -23.72
CA ASN A 68 1.15 -16.42 -22.32
C ASN A 68 2.58 -16.29 -21.77
N PRO A 69 2.95 -15.13 -21.23
CA PRO A 69 4.27 -14.96 -20.66
C PRO A 69 4.41 -15.78 -19.37
N PRO A 70 5.64 -16.19 -19.01
CA PRO A 70 5.89 -16.90 -17.75
C PRO A 70 5.63 -16.00 -16.53
N TYR A 71 5.62 -14.67 -16.72
CA TYR A 71 5.46 -13.67 -15.68
C TYR A 71 4.93 -12.31 -16.23
N ASN A 72 4.52 -11.38 -15.35
CA ASN A 72 4.19 -9.99 -15.70
C ASN A 72 5.46 -9.11 -15.73
N ASP A 73 5.67 -8.32 -16.79
CA ASP A 73 6.90 -7.56 -17.08
C ASP A 73 7.44 -6.69 -15.92
N TYR A 74 6.56 -6.29 -14.99
CA TYR A 74 6.87 -5.50 -13.80
C TYR A 74 8.01 -6.06 -12.93
N ARG A 75 8.08 -7.38 -12.66
CA ARG A 75 9.11 -7.91 -11.73
C ARG A 75 10.53 -7.89 -12.30
N VAL A 76 10.69 -8.01 -13.62
CA VAL A 76 12.01 -7.92 -14.26
C VAL A 76 12.57 -6.51 -14.12
N SER A 77 11.71 -5.49 -14.18
CA SER A 77 12.13 -4.11 -13.96
C SER A 77 12.58 -3.84 -12.52
N GLU A 78 11.91 -4.41 -11.53
CA GLU A 78 12.33 -4.31 -10.12
C GLU A 78 13.69 -5.00 -9.87
N GLU A 79 13.95 -6.14 -10.50
CA GLU A 79 15.23 -6.85 -10.42
C GLU A 79 16.39 -6.04 -11.03
N ILE A 80 16.15 -5.33 -12.14
CA ILE A 80 17.15 -4.45 -12.76
C ILE A 80 17.40 -3.22 -11.89
N ALA A 81 16.35 -2.62 -11.31
CA ALA A 81 16.48 -1.49 -10.40
C ALA A 81 17.27 -1.87 -9.14
N ALA A 82 17.01 -3.06 -8.59
CA ALA A 82 17.76 -3.60 -7.47
C ALA A 82 19.23 -3.88 -7.83
N ALA A 83 19.50 -4.45 -9.01
CA ALA A 83 20.87 -4.62 -9.50
C ALA A 83 21.59 -3.27 -9.61
N ASN A 84 20.96 -2.26 -10.20
CA ASN A 84 21.54 -0.92 -10.30
C ASN A 84 21.82 -0.29 -8.93
N ALA A 85 20.94 -0.49 -7.95
CA ALA A 85 21.15 0.01 -6.58
C ALA A 85 22.42 -0.56 -5.93
N VAL A 86 22.72 -1.83 -6.20
CA VAL A 86 23.84 -2.56 -5.59
C VAL A 86 25.16 -2.35 -6.35
N PHE A 87 25.10 -2.21 -7.68
CA PHE A 87 26.25 -1.99 -8.55
C PHE A 87 26.66 -0.51 -8.69
N ASP A 88 25.90 0.40 -8.06
CA ASP A 88 26.10 1.84 -8.07
C ASP A 88 27.57 2.23 -7.81
N GLY A 89 28.07 3.18 -8.59
CA GLY A 89 29.44 3.66 -8.52
C GLY A 89 30.48 2.87 -9.32
N PHE A 90 30.13 1.76 -10.00
CA PHE A 90 31.02 1.14 -10.99
C PHE A 90 30.36 0.52 -12.23
N LEU A 91 29.14 -0.01 -12.14
CA LEU A 91 28.35 -0.45 -13.31
C LEU A 91 26.90 0.02 -13.18
N SER A 92 26.30 0.39 -14.31
CA SER A 92 24.84 0.48 -14.46
C SER A 92 24.37 -0.45 -15.55
N PHE A 93 23.11 -0.84 -15.50
CA PHE A 93 22.44 -1.71 -16.45
C PHE A 93 21.22 -1.01 -17.02
N TYR A 94 21.07 -1.08 -18.34
CA TYR A 94 19.90 -0.57 -19.04
C TYR A 94 19.38 -1.61 -20.02
N VAL A 95 18.07 -1.66 -20.25
CA VAL A 95 17.51 -2.60 -21.22
C VAL A 95 17.69 -2.03 -22.63
N CYS A 96 18.31 -2.81 -23.50
CA CYS A 96 18.48 -2.48 -24.91
C CYS A 96 17.36 -3.05 -25.79
N GLY A 97 16.56 -3.98 -25.28
CA GLY A 97 15.39 -4.48 -25.97
C GLY A 97 14.72 -5.64 -25.23
N TYR A 98 13.45 -5.82 -25.53
CA TYR A 98 12.64 -6.95 -25.10
C TYR A 98 12.34 -7.86 -26.29
N HIS A 99 12.48 -9.17 -26.10
CA HIS A 99 12.17 -10.15 -27.13
C HIS A 99 11.30 -11.25 -26.54
N HIS A 100 10.15 -11.52 -27.15
CA HIS A 100 9.27 -12.63 -26.75
C HIS A 100 9.42 -13.81 -27.70
N ILE A 101 9.58 -14.99 -27.11
CA ILE A 101 9.65 -16.28 -27.79
C ILE A 101 8.47 -17.13 -27.31
N ASN A 102 7.66 -17.66 -28.23
CA ASN A 102 6.60 -18.60 -27.88
C ASN A 102 7.11 -20.03 -28.06
N SER A 103 7.48 -20.70 -26.96
CA SER A 103 7.97 -22.07 -26.98
C SER A 103 7.76 -22.77 -25.64
N THR A 104 6.75 -23.64 -25.57
CA THR A 104 6.54 -24.53 -24.41
C THR A 104 7.71 -25.50 -24.18
N ASN A 105 8.62 -25.69 -25.15
CA ASN A 105 9.80 -26.54 -24.97
C ASN A 105 10.84 -25.93 -24.02
N TYR A 106 10.81 -24.61 -23.82
CA TYR A 106 11.80 -23.88 -23.01
C TYR A 106 11.21 -23.26 -21.75
N THR A 107 9.93 -23.50 -21.45
CA THR A 107 9.30 -22.94 -20.24
C THR A 107 9.83 -23.59 -18.96
N GLU A 108 10.07 -24.91 -18.98
CA GLU A 108 10.73 -25.65 -17.89
C GLU A 108 12.19 -25.86 -18.29
N PHE A 109 13.04 -24.90 -17.96
CA PHE A 109 14.37 -24.74 -18.54
C PHE A 109 15.42 -25.64 -17.86
N ASN A 110 16.18 -26.38 -18.66
CA ASN A 110 17.37 -27.10 -18.23
C ASN A 110 18.62 -26.30 -18.63
N PHE A 111 19.36 -25.79 -17.65
CA PHE A 111 20.49 -24.90 -17.91
C PHE A 111 21.65 -25.56 -18.67
N GLY A 112 21.83 -26.88 -18.53
CA GLY A 112 22.88 -27.62 -19.21
C GLY A 112 22.52 -27.98 -20.66
N GLU A 113 21.24 -28.26 -20.93
CA GLU A 113 20.78 -28.81 -22.22
C GLU A 113 20.19 -27.75 -23.15
N ASP A 114 19.40 -26.81 -22.64
CA ASP A 114 18.59 -25.90 -23.46
C ASP A 114 19.31 -24.62 -23.87
N ARG A 115 20.31 -24.23 -23.07
CA ARG A 115 21.02 -22.95 -23.17
C ARG A 115 21.64 -22.70 -24.54
N GLU A 116 22.26 -23.72 -25.16
CA GLU A 116 22.89 -23.58 -26.47
C GLU A 116 21.88 -23.24 -27.58
N GLY A 117 20.69 -23.85 -27.54
CA GLY A 117 19.64 -23.62 -28.53
C GLY A 117 19.05 -22.20 -28.46
N LEU A 118 18.73 -21.73 -27.25
CA LEU A 118 18.22 -20.38 -27.04
C LEU A 118 19.27 -19.30 -27.34
N TYR A 119 20.51 -19.50 -26.89
CA TYR A 119 21.59 -18.55 -27.15
C TYR A 119 21.81 -18.38 -28.65
N ASN A 120 22.06 -19.47 -29.38
CA ASN A 120 22.40 -19.41 -30.81
C ASN A 120 21.30 -18.77 -31.68
N THR A 121 20.06 -18.72 -31.20
CA THR A 121 18.93 -18.19 -31.97
C THR A 121 18.58 -16.74 -31.60
N TYR A 122 18.68 -16.38 -30.32
CA TYR A 122 18.06 -15.15 -29.81
C TYR A 122 19.04 -14.23 -29.06
N HIS A 123 20.32 -14.56 -28.95
CA HIS A 123 21.27 -13.68 -28.28
C HIS A 123 21.50 -12.37 -29.04
N LEU A 124 21.93 -11.36 -28.30
CA LEU A 124 22.51 -10.13 -28.80
C LEU A 124 23.99 -10.09 -28.39
N ASP A 125 24.89 -10.05 -29.37
CA ASP A 125 26.34 -10.15 -29.17
C ASP A 125 26.90 -9.06 -28.25
N ASN A 126 26.34 -7.85 -28.33
CA ASN A 126 26.81 -6.67 -27.60
C ASN A 126 25.93 -6.35 -26.38
N ALA A 127 25.30 -7.34 -25.76
CA ALA A 127 24.52 -7.16 -24.53
C ALA A 127 24.62 -8.40 -23.62
N ILE A 128 24.31 -8.24 -22.34
CA ILE A 128 24.07 -9.38 -21.44
C ILE A 128 22.70 -9.95 -21.77
N ASN A 129 22.64 -11.23 -22.12
CA ASN A 129 21.38 -11.89 -22.48
C ASN A 129 20.74 -12.51 -21.23
N VAL A 130 19.56 -12.01 -20.87
CA VAL A 130 18.79 -12.42 -19.69
C VAL A 130 17.49 -13.06 -20.14
N TYR A 131 17.30 -14.33 -19.78
CA TYR A 131 16.16 -15.15 -20.19
C TYR A 131 15.18 -15.31 -19.03
N ILE A 132 13.90 -15.06 -19.28
CA ILE A 132 12.83 -15.19 -18.30
C ILE A 132 12.01 -16.43 -18.65
N VAL A 133 12.00 -17.41 -17.74
CA VAL A 133 11.37 -18.73 -17.95
C VAL A 133 10.41 -19.05 -16.79
N LYS A 134 9.59 -20.10 -16.95
CA LYS A 134 8.67 -20.51 -15.88
C LYS A 134 9.42 -21.20 -14.74
N SER A 135 10.37 -22.07 -15.02
CA SER A 135 11.23 -22.71 -14.01
C SER A 135 12.62 -22.99 -14.59
N VAL A 136 13.65 -23.04 -13.74
CA VAL A 136 14.99 -23.51 -14.13
C VAL A 136 15.53 -24.46 -13.08
N ASP A 137 15.74 -25.74 -13.41
CA ASP A 137 16.45 -26.72 -12.56
C ASP A 137 16.14 -26.70 -11.04
N ASN A 138 14.89 -26.44 -10.64
CA ASN A 138 14.47 -26.22 -9.23
C ASN A 138 15.22 -25.09 -8.49
N ALA A 139 15.66 -24.08 -9.24
CA ALA A 139 16.35 -22.89 -8.79
C ALA A 139 15.56 -21.62 -9.16
N SER A 140 15.80 -20.54 -8.43
CA SER A 140 15.25 -19.21 -8.75
C SER A 140 15.95 -18.56 -9.94
N ALA A 141 17.25 -18.83 -10.12
CA ALA A 141 18.02 -18.33 -11.24
C ALA A 141 19.36 -19.06 -11.41
N LYS A 142 20.02 -18.84 -12.57
CA LYS A 142 21.38 -19.27 -12.88
C LYS A 142 22.10 -18.32 -13.84
N ALA A 143 23.38 -18.09 -13.60
CA ALA A 143 24.27 -17.34 -14.49
C ALA A 143 25.38 -18.23 -15.09
N GLY A 144 25.80 -17.88 -16.30
CA GLY A 144 26.99 -18.45 -16.91
C GLY A 144 28.26 -17.80 -16.37
N PHE A 145 29.05 -18.51 -15.57
CA PHE A 145 30.35 -18.02 -15.09
C PHE A 145 31.34 -17.73 -16.23
N PRO A 146 32.35 -16.87 -16.03
CA PRO A 146 33.34 -16.55 -17.06
C PRO A 146 34.04 -17.78 -17.64
N TRP A 147 34.35 -18.78 -16.81
CA TRP A 147 35.06 -20.00 -17.19
C TRP A 147 34.15 -21.16 -17.62
N LEU A 148 32.83 -20.96 -17.61
CA LEU A 148 31.89 -21.97 -18.07
C LEU A 148 32.05 -22.20 -19.58
N SER A 149 31.83 -23.44 -20.04
CA SER A 149 31.79 -23.74 -21.47
C SER A 149 30.77 -22.84 -22.17
N ALA A 150 31.15 -22.30 -23.33
CA ALA A 150 30.26 -21.45 -24.11
C ALA A 150 28.96 -22.19 -24.48
N PRO A 151 27.80 -21.51 -24.53
CA PRO A 151 27.64 -20.07 -24.31
C PRO A 151 27.60 -19.67 -22.82
N ASN A 152 28.39 -18.66 -22.45
CA ASN A 152 28.54 -18.17 -21.07
C ASN A 152 28.21 -16.67 -20.92
N ASN A 153 27.67 -16.04 -21.97
CA ASN A 153 26.96 -14.77 -21.90
C ASN A 153 25.45 -15.06 -21.74
N PHE A 154 25.06 -15.55 -20.57
CA PHE A 154 23.71 -16.08 -20.35
C PHE A 154 23.34 -15.96 -18.87
N ILE A 155 22.19 -15.36 -18.58
CA ILE A 155 21.54 -15.37 -17.27
C ILE A 155 20.11 -15.87 -17.49
N VAL A 156 19.62 -16.75 -16.62
CA VAL A 156 18.22 -17.18 -16.64
C VAL A 156 17.58 -17.01 -15.28
N LEU A 157 16.37 -16.46 -15.27
CA LEU A 157 15.54 -16.22 -14.10
C LEU A 157 14.23 -17.01 -14.24
N SER A 158 13.81 -17.72 -13.18
CA SER A 158 12.52 -18.44 -13.14
C SER A 158 11.42 -17.69 -12.41
N ASN A 159 10.16 -18.03 -12.64
CA ASN A 159 8.99 -17.48 -11.93
C ASN A 159 9.07 -17.50 -10.38
N ASP A 160 9.96 -18.31 -9.79
CA ASP A 160 10.11 -18.49 -8.34
C ASP A 160 11.30 -17.70 -7.72
N PHE A 161 11.77 -16.61 -8.34
CA PHE A 161 12.61 -15.65 -7.61
C PHE A 161 11.79 -15.03 -6.46
N GLY A 162 12.19 -15.33 -5.22
CA GLY A 162 11.38 -15.20 -3.99
C GLY A 162 10.82 -13.80 -3.67
N SER A 163 10.27 -13.62 -2.47
CA SER A 163 9.56 -12.39 -2.05
C SER A 163 10.40 -11.10 -1.99
N TYR A 164 11.67 -11.11 -2.42
CA TYR A 164 12.58 -9.97 -2.38
C TYR A 164 13.35 -9.83 -3.71
N THR A 165 13.52 -8.59 -4.17
CA THR A 165 14.06 -8.23 -5.49
C THR A 165 15.58 -8.07 -5.45
N HIS A 166 16.35 -9.15 -5.57
CA HIS A 166 17.82 -9.10 -5.71
C HIS A 166 18.43 -10.31 -6.42
N THR A 167 17.60 -11.16 -7.04
CA THR A 167 18.05 -12.39 -7.69
C THR A 167 18.93 -12.06 -8.91
N LEU A 168 18.56 -11.06 -9.71
CA LEU A 168 19.37 -10.63 -10.84
C LEU A 168 20.70 -10.03 -10.40
N ALA A 169 20.72 -9.26 -9.30
CA ALA A 169 21.94 -8.70 -8.75
C ALA A 169 22.93 -9.80 -8.33
N HIS A 170 22.41 -10.86 -7.69
CA HIS A 170 23.15 -12.07 -7.34
C HIS A 170 23.73 -12.77 -8.57
N GLU A 171 22.91 -13.03 -9.58
CA GLU A 171 23.35 -13.66 -10.82
C GLU A 171 24.35 -12.81 -11.62
N LEU A 172 24.22 -11.49 -11.60
CA LEU A 172 25.21 -10.58 -12.17
C LEU A 172 26.55 -10.70 -11.44
N GLY A 173 26.55 -10.91 -10.11
CA GLY A 173 27.75 -11.23 -9.36
C GLY A 173 28.46 -12.48 -9.88
N HIS A 174 27.72 -13.59 -10.07
CA HIS A 174 28.25 -14.80 -10.70
C HIS A 174 28.72 -14.58 -12.13
N TYR A 175 27.94 -13.84 -12.92
CA TYR A 175 28.29 -13.45 -14.27
C TYR A 175 29.65 -12.75 -14.28
N PHE A 176 29.94 -11.86 -13.34
CA PHE A 176 31.24 -11.19 -13.20
C PHE A 176 32.29 -11.95 -12.37
N GLY A 177 32.06 -13.23 -12.05
CA GLY A 177 33.07 -14.12 -11.48
C GLY A 177 33.14 -14.17 -9.95
N LEU A 178 32.08 -13.74 -9.26
CA LEU A 178 31.93 -13.95 -7.81
C LEU A 178 31.38 -15.33 -7.50
N PHE A 179 31.90 -15.93 -6.44
CA PHE A 179 31.35 -17.14 -5.84
C PHE A 179 30.39 -16.78 -4.69
N HIS A 180 29.60 -17.75 -4.23
CA HIS A 180 28.84 -17.58 -3.00
C HIS A 180 29.79 -17.35 -1.82
N THR A 181 29.41 -16.50 -0.87
CA THR A 181 30.18 -16.25 0.36
C THR A 181 30.36 -17.50 1.22
N HIS A 182 29.47 -18.48 1.05
CA HIS A 182 29.44 -19.76 1.79
C HIS A 182 29.82 -20.97 0.91
N THR A 183 30.64 -20.76 -0.15
CA THR A 183 30.94 -21.82 -1.13
C THR A 183 31.50 -23.07 -0.45
N VAL A 184 30.78 -24.19 -0.59
CA VAL A 184 31.16 -25.51 -0.05
C VAL A 184 31.99 -26.26 -1.10
N LEU A 185 33.27 -26.48 -0.85
CA LEU A 185 34.06 -27.40 -1.68
C LEU A 185 33.63 -28.84 -1.40
N TYR A 186 32.76 -29.39 -2.25
CA TYR A 186 32.34 -30.80 -2.19
C TYR A 186 33.53 -31.76 -2.32
N ALA A 187 33.90 -32.41 -1.22
CA ALA A 187 34.85 -33.53 -1.21
C ALA A 187 34.24 -34.80 -0.58
N GLY A 188 33.06 -35.23 -1.03
CA GLY A 188 32.48 -36.54 -0.66
C GLY A 188 31.16 -36.50 0.12
N PRO A 189 30.67 -37.65 0.64
CA PRO A 189 29.28 -37.84 1.09
C PRO A 189 28.95 -37.21 2.48
N SER A 190 29.62 -36.13 2.85
CA SER A 190 29.45 -35.44 4.13
C SER A 190 29.24 -33.94 3.91
N LEU A 191 28.07 -33.44 4.33
CA LEU A 191 27.61 -32.04 4.27
C LEU A 191 28.42 -31.07 5.17
N CYS A 192 29.41 -31.54 5.91
CA CYS A 192 30.46 -30.67 6.44
C CYS A 192 31.81 -31.15 5.92
N LEU A 193 32.38 -30.49 4.93
CA LEU A 193 33.81 -30.63 4.66
C LEU A 193 34.47 -29.30 4.32
N LEU A 194 35.54 -29.06 5.08
CA LEU A 194 36.72 -28.24 4.75
C LEU A 194 36.52 -26.73 4.65
N GLU A 195 35.86 -26.13 5.63
CA GLU A 195 36.29 -24.80 6.03
C GLU A 195 37.52 -24.94 6.92
N ASP A 196 38.70 -24.78 6.32
CA ASP A 196 39.80 -24.23 7.10
C ASP A 196 39.48 -22.74 7.27
N PRO A 197 39.19 -22.24 8.49
CA PRO A 197 38.96 -20.81 8.72
C PRO A 197 40.16 -19.94 8.32
N ALA A 198 41.30 -20.52 7.91
CA ALA A 198 42.43 -19.82 7.32
C ALA A 198 42.33 -19.55 5.81
N ASN A 199 41.40 -20.17 5.06
CA ASN A 199 41.29 -20.03 3.59
C ASN A 199 39.93 -19.45 3.19
N ASN A 200 39.92 -18.28 2.55
CA ASN A 200 38.68 -17.68 2.09
C ASN A 200 38.12 -18.43 0.87
N THR A 201 36.93 -19.02 1.01
CA THR A 201 36.36 -20.01 0.08
C THR A 201 35.75 -19.38 -1.17
N ASP A 202 35.36 -18.12 -1.09
CA ASP A 202 34.87 -17.32 -2.22
C ASP A 202 35.98 -16.57 -3.00
N MET A 203 37.23 -16.73 -2.55
CA MET A 203 38.44 -16.09 -3.10
C MET A 203 38.50 -14.56 -2.96
N VAL A 204 37.76 -13.95 -2.02
CA VAL A 204 37.71 -12.48 -1.87
C VAL A 204 38.14 -12.02 -0.47
N PRO A 205 39.39 -11.65 -0.20
CA PRO A 205 39.94 -11.52 1.16
C PRO A 205 39.16 -10.68 2.22
N ASP A 206 38.29 -9.76 1.81
CA ASP A 206 37.49 -8.91 2.70
C ASP A 206 36.05 -9.39 2.93
N THR A 207 35.66 -10.55 2.38
CA THR A 207 34.43 -11.26 2.74
C THR A 207 34.72 -12.18 3.94
N PRO A 208 34.05 -11.98 5.08
CA PRO A 208 34.17 -12.89 6.21
C PRO A 208 33.49 -14.22 5.90
N HIS A 209 33.97 -15.31 6.51
CA HIS A 209 33.41 -16.65 6.34
C HIS A 209 31.91 -16.70 6.66
N ASP A 210 31.12 -17.11 5.67
CA ASP A 210 29.67 -17.26 5.78
C ASP A 210 29.31 -18.75 5.98
N PRO A 211 28.61 -19.11 7.07
CA PRO A 211 28.20 -20.50 7.32
C PRO A 211 27.12 -21.01 6.34
N GLY A 212 26.58 -20.14 5.48
CA GLY A 212 25.49 -20.45 4.56
C GLY A 212 24.18 -20.81 5.28
N PRO A 213 23.12 -21.18 4.55
CA PRO A 213 21.82 -21.52 5.15
C PRO A 213 21.76 -22.94 5.72
N ILE A 214 22.91 -23.57 6.01
CA ILE A 214 23.06 -25.04 5.96
C ILE A 214 22.36 -25.78 7.11
N THR A 215 21.92 -25.11 8.20
CA THR A 215 21.05 -25.75 9.21
C THR A 215 20.15 -24.77 9.95
N LEU A 216 19.00 -25.29 10.45
CA LEU A 216 18.04 -24.65 11.38
C LEU A 216 18.66 -23.96 12.62
N LEU A 217 19.96 -24.10 12.87
CA LEU A 217 20.67 -23.52 14.01
C LEU A 217 21.31 -22.15 13.72
N CYS A 218 21.43 -21.74 12.45
CA CYS A 218 21.94 -20.41 12.06
C CYS A 218 21.06 -19.64 11.06
N GLN A 219 19.86 -20.17 10.74
CA GLN A 219 18.80 -19.40 10.09
C GLN A 219 18.19 -18.41 11.10
N GLN A 220 18.68 -17.17 11.08
CA GLN A 220 17.89 -16.03 11.54
C GLN A 220 17.64 -15.13 10.33
N GLU A 221 16.44 -14.55 10.24
CA GLU A 221 16.20 -13.47 9.28
C GLU A 221 17.03 -12.25 9.72
N CYS A 222 18.09 -11.96 8.98
CA CYS A 222 18.99 -10.82 9.18
C CYS A 222 19.53 -10.61 10.61
N PRO A 223 20.33 -11.54 11.16
CA PRO A 223 21.01 -11.25 12.41
C PRO A 223 21.99 -10.08 12.21
N THR A 224 22.00 -9.12 13.13
CA THR A 224 23.09 -8.14 13.20
C THR A 224 24.41 -8.90 13.32
N ALA A 225 25.44 -8.47 12.57
CA ALA A 225 26.75 -9.13 12.38
C ALA A 225 27.57 -9.42 13.67
N THR A 226 26.95 -9.30 14.85
CA THR A 226 27.55 -9.50 16.18
C THR A 226 27.15 -10.81 16.85
N THR A 227 26.14 -11.54 16.37
CA THR A 227 25.69 -12.79 17.00
C THR A 227 26.53 -13.97 16.53
N PRO A 228 27.27 -14.68 17.41
CA PRO A 228 28.06 -15.83 17.01
C PRO A 228 27.16 -16.99 16.55
N CYS A 229 27.29 -17.45 15.30
CA CYS A 229 26.66 -18.69 14.83
C CYS A 229 27.59 -19.86 15.17
N THR A 230 27.06 -20.94 15.74
CA THR A 230 27.87 -22.11 16.13
C THR A 230 27.36 -23.37 15.44
N LEU A 231 28.19 -23.95 14.56
CA LEU A 231 27.90 -25.19 13.84
C LEU A 231 28.69 -26.34 14.50
N THR A 232 28.01 -27.43 14.89
CA THR A 232 28.69 -28.63 15.38
C THR A 232 28.50 -29.77 14.38
N CYS A 233 29.59 -30.14 13.70
CA CYS A 233 29.61 -31.24 12.74
C CYS A 233 29.90 -32.56 13.46
N ASN A 234 29.05 -33.57 13.26
CA ASN A 234 29.16 -34.88 13.91
C ASN A 234 29.26 -35.99 12.85
N PHE A 235 30.49 -36.45 12.57
CA PHE A 235 30.73 -37.50 11.57
C PHE A 235 31.83 -38.45 12.02
N ASN A 236 31.50 -39.65 12.51
CA ASN A 236 32.41 -40.80 12.76
C ASN A 236 33.80 -40.51 13.36
N GLN A 237 33.97 -39.32 13.92
CA GLN A 237 35.11 -38.63 14.51
C GLN A 237 34.52 -37.74 15.62
N PRO A 238 35.32 -37.32 16.61
CA PRO A 238 34.83 -36.41 17.65
C PRO A 238 34.19 -35.16 17.02
N PRO A 239 33.04 -34.71 17.54
CA PRO A 239 32.34 -33.56 17.00
C PRO A 239 33.25 -32.33 17.00
N VAL A 240 33.28 -31.63 15.87
CA VAL A 240 34.03 -30.38 15.71
C VAL A 240 33.04 -29.23 15.68
N THR A 241 33.28 -28.23 16.51
CA THR A 241 32.44 -27.05 16.64
C THR A 241 33.15 -25.84 16.03
N TYR A 242 32.48 -25.17 15.09
CA TYR A 242 32.92 -23.93 14.45
C TYR A 242 32.04 -22.78 14.96
N THR A 243 32.66 -21.64 15.26
CA THR A 243 31.95 -20.42 15.67
C THR A 243 32.26 -19.30 14.67
N TYR A 244 31.23 -18.84 13.98
CA TYR A 244 31.26 -17.77 12.99
C TYR A 244 30.88 -16.45 13.66
N VAL A 245 31.70 -15.42 13.48
CA VAL A 245 31.47 -14.07 14.03
C VAL A 245 31.75 -13.06 12.93
N GLY A 246 30.90 -12.04 12.78
CA GLY A 246 31.17 -10.93 11.86
C GLY A 246 30.88 -11.19 10.38
N TYR A 247 30.07 -12.20 10.04
CA TYR A 247 29.70 -12.48 8.64
C TYR A 247 28.64 -11.51 8.11
N PHE A 248 28.68 -11.28 6.79
CA PHE A 248 27.82 -10.31 6.10
C PHE A 248 26.52 -10.97 5.64
N THR A 249 25.48 -10.86 6.46
CA THR A 249 24.12 -11.30 6.11
C THR A 249 23.47 -10.41 5.06
N ASP A 250 24.04 -9.23 4.83
CA ASP A 250 23.64 -8.26 3.82
C ASP A 250 24.50 -8.37 2.54
N ASN A 251 25.29 -9.45 2.39
CA ASN A 251 26.05 -9.66 1.17
C ASN A 251 25.17 -10.26 0.07
N VAL A 252 25.23 -9.66 -1.11
CA VAL A 252 24.45 -10.07 -2.29
C VAL A 252 24.73 -11.50 -2.68
N MET A 253 25.96 -12.00 -2.48
CA MET A 253 26.36 -13.37 -2.81
C MET A 253 26.09 -14.39 -1.68
N SER A 254 25.38 -13.97 -0.64
CA SER A 254 24.88 -14.87 0.41
C SER A 254 23.45 -15.34 0.10
N TYR A 255 22.99 -16.36 0.82
CA TYR A 255 21.59 -16.81 0.77
C TYR A 255 20.77 -16.28 1.97
N HIS A 256 21.25 -15.24 2.65
CA HIS A 256 20.50 -14.60 3.73
C HIS A 256 19.51 -13.59 3.15
N ASN A 257 18.25 -13.68 3.59
CA ASN A 257 17.17 -12.83 3.08
C ASN A 257 17.14 -11.49 3.81
N CYS A 258 17.89 -10.50 3.32
CA CYS A 258 17.96 -9.15 3.89
C CYS A 258 17.52 -8.02 2.97
N ALA A 259 16.84 -7.03 3.57
CA ALA A 259 16.31 -5.86 2.88
C ALA A 259 17.41 -4.90 2.40
N SER A 260 18.56 -4.88 3.06
CA SER A 260 19.76 -4.17 2.61
C SER A 260 20.73 -5.19 2.03
N GLN A 261 21.30 -4.88 0.86
CA GLN A 261 22.23 -5.74 0.12
C GLN A 261 23.44 -4.92 -0.35
N ARG A 262 24.64 -5.49 -0.31
CA ARG A 262 25.88 -4.87 -0.80
C ARG A 262 26.92 -5.87 -1.27
N PHE A 263 27.88 -5.39 -2.08
CA PHE A 263 29.16 -6.06 -2.31
C PHE A 263 30.25 -5.49 -1.40
N THR A 264 31.32 -6.25 -1.15
CA THR A 264 32.56 -5.73 -0.56
C THR A 264 33.44 -5.07 -1.62
N ASP A 265 34.41 -4.24 -1.19
CA ASP A 265 35.36 -3.62 -2.12
C ASP A 265 36.16 -4.69 -2.90
N GLY A 266 36.54 -5.77 -2.23
CA GLY A 266 37.21 -6.92 -2.85
C GLY A 266 36.33 -7.64 -3.89
N GLN A 267 35.02 -7.75 -3.66
CA GLN A 267 34.09 -8.32 -4.63
C GLN A 267 33.98 -7.41 -5.85
N VAL A 268 33.90 -6.08 -5.64
CA VAL A 268 33.91 -5.10 -6.74
C VAL A 268 35.21 -5.19 -7.55
N ASP A 269 36.38 -5.26 -6.91
CA ASP A 269 37.67 -5.39 -7.59
C ASP A 269 37.77 -6.68 -8.41
N ARG A 270 37.24 -7.79 -7.88
CA ARG A 270 37.18 -9.07 -8.58
C ARG A 270 36.29 -9.01 -9.82
N MET A 271 35.10 -8.39 -9.72
CA MET A 271 34.22 -8.19 -10.88
C MET A 271 34.89 -7.33 -11.96
N LYS A 272 35.55 -6.24 -11.56
CA LYS A 272 36.34 -5.38 -12.47
C LYS A 272 37.48 -6.15 -13.12
N PHE A 273 38.12 -7.07 -12.41
CA PHE A 273 39.18 -7.92 -12.98
C PHE A 273 38.65 -8.79 -14.13
N TYR A 274 37.53 -9.49 -13.94
CA TYR A 274 36.95 -10.32 -15.00
C TYR A 274 36.43 -9.50 -16.18
N LEU A 275 35.76 -8.37 -15.92
CA LEU A 275 35.29 -7.46 -16.97
C LEU A 275 36.43 -6.94 -17.85
N ASN A 276 37.59 -6.62 -17.25
CA ASN A 276 38.73 -6.05 -17.97
C ASN A 276 39.61 -7.08 -18.69
N ASN A 277 39.64 -8.33 -18.23
CA ASN A 277 40.65 -9.30 -18.68
C ASN A 277 40.07 -10.54 -19.33
N HIS A 278 38.84 -10.93 -19.03
CA HIS A 278 38.30 -12.20 -19.49
C HIS A 278 37.57 -12.06 -20.84
N PRO A 279 37.92 -12.84 -21.89
CA PRO A 279 37.36 -12.69 -23.22
C PRO A 279 35.84 -12.86 -23.27
N ALA A 280 35.27 -13.64 -22.36
CA ALA A 280 33.81 -13.79 -22.21
C ALA A 280 33.10 -12.54 -21.64
N ARG A 281 33.83 -11.48 -21.25
CA ARG A 281 33.29 -10.25 -20.64
C ARG A 281 33.82 -8.99 -21.27
N THR A 282 35.05 -8.97 -21.76
CA THR A 282 35.69 -7.78 -22.34
C THR A 282 34.91 -7.19 -23.52
N PHE A 283 34.05 -7.96 -24.18
CA PHE A 283 33.15 -7.43 -25.23
C PHE A 283 32.22 -6.31 -24.71
N LEU A 284 31.88 -6.34 -23.42
CA LEU A 284 31.04 -5.35 -22.75
C LEU A 284 31.69 -3.97 -22.62
N LEU A 285 33.03 -3.89 -22.62
CA LEU A 285 33.76 -2.61 -22.57
C LEU A 285 33.53 -1.75 -23.82
N SER A 286 33.08 -2.36 -24.92
CA SER A 286 32.76 -1.70 -26.18
C SER A 286 31.34 -1.98 -26.65
N ALA A 287 30.47 -2.48 -25.77
CA ALA A 287 29.10 -2.82 -26.10
C ALA A 287 28.33 -1.56 -26.50
N ASN A 288 27.87 -1.52 -27.75
CA ASN A 288 26.97 -0.49 -28.26
C ASN A 288 26.00 -1.13 -29.26
N PRO A 289 25.05 -1.96 -28.77
CA PRO A 289 24.07 -2.62 -29.62
C PRO A 289 23.12 -1.60 -30.28
N SER A 290 22.65 -1.91 -31.49
CA SER A 290 21.52 -1.21 -32.10
C SER A 290 20.24 -1.64 -31.38
N CYS A 291 19.88 -0.90 -30.33
CA CYS A 291 18.66 -1.14 -29.57
C CYS A 291 17.44 -0.90 -30.47
N ASN A 292 16.60 -1.92 -30.63
CA ASN A 292 15.40 -1.82 -31.43
C ASN A 292 14.35 -1.15 -30.54
N ASN A 293 14.24 0.17 -30.65
CA ASN A 293 13.37 1.02 -29.83
C ASN A 293 11.90 0.92 -30.28
N ASP A 294 11.37 -0.30 -30.43
CA ASP A 294 9.94 -0.46 -30.54
C ASP A 294 9.34 0.01 -29.22
N ILE A 295 8.80 1.23 -29.23
CA ILE A 295 8.06 1.79 -28.12
C ILE A 295 6.97 0.77 -27.75
N ALA A 296 6.73 0.58 -26.45
CA ALA A 296 5.62 -0.23 -25.99
C ALA A 296 4.31 0.21 -26.69
N GLU A 297 3.32 -0.67 -26.79
CA GLU A 297 2.01 -0.28 -27.37
C GLU A 297 0.97 0.00 -26.29
N ASN A 298 1.29 -0.31 -25.03
CA ASN A 298 0.36 -0.32 -23.92
C ASN A 298 1.01 0.11 -22.60
N GLY A 299 0.14 0.53 -21.68
CA GLY A 299 0.46 0.83 -20.29
C GLY A 299 -0.64 0.33 -19.37
N PHE A 300 -0.36 0.23 -18.07
CA PHE A 300 -1.27 -0.32 -17.08
C PHE A 300 -1.51 0.64 -15.92
N VAL A 301 -2.73 0.64 -15.39
CA VAL A 301 -3.06 1.37 -14.15
C VAL A 301 -3.64 0.39 -13.15
N SER A 302 -3.02 0.31 -11.98
CA SER A 302 -3.42 -0.61 -10.91
C SER A 302 -3.50 0.11 -9.57
N LYS A 303 -4.45 -0.29 -8.72
CA LYS A 303 -4.54 0.16 -7.32
C LYS A 303 -3.32 -0.36 -6.58
N TYR A 304 -2.74 0.48 -5.73
CA TYR A 304 -1.71 0.12 -4.77
C TYR A 304 -2.10 0.65 -3.40
N CYS A 305 -1.95 -0.19 -2.38
CA CYS A 305 -2.28 0.19 -1.01
C CYS A 305 -1.44 -0.53 0.07
N GLN A 306 -0.69 -1.59 -0.27
CA GLN A 306 0.24 -2.26 0.65
C GLN A 306 1.59 -2.50 -0.02
N ALA A 307 2.68 -2.32 0.73
CA ALA A 307 4.05 -2.53 0.26
C ALA A 307 4.63 -3.92 0.60
N SER A 308 3.94 -4.74 1.42
CA SER A 308 4.58 -5.88 2.11
C SER A 308 3.82 -7.21 2.08
N ALA A 309 2.91 -7.44 1.13
CA ALA A 309 2.37 -8.79 0.90
C ALA A 309 3.16 -9.47 -0.25
N PRO A 310 3.36 -10.81 -0.23
CA PRO A 310 4.03 -11.55 -1.31
C PRO A 310 3.30 -11.43 -2.67
N ASN A 311 2.11 -10.83 -2.66
CA ASN A 311 1.46 -10.19 -3.80
C ASN A 311 1.00 -8.81 -3.31
N PRO A 312 1.56 -7.67 -3.76
CA PRO A 312 0.87 -6.39 -3.60
C PRO A 312 -0.56 -6.54 -4.13
N ASP A 313 -1.54 -5.93 -3.47
CA ASP A 313 -2.93 -5.88 -3.96
C ASP A 313 -2.97 -5.00 -5.22
N ILE A 314 -2.54 -5.59 -6.34
CA ILE A 314 -2.54 -5.00 -7.67
C ILE A 314 -3.91 -5.32 -8.27
N THR A 315 -4.88 -4.50 -7.92
CA THR A 315 -6.21 -4.58 -8.54
C THR A 315 -6.24 -3.61 -9.74
N PRO A 316 -6.50 -4.10 -10.97
CA PRO A 316 -6.53 -3.23 -12.14
C PRO A 316 -7.61 -2.15 -12.04
N ILE A 317 -7.24 -0.90 -12.36
CA ILE A 317 -8.18 0.23 -12.35
C ILE A 317 -8.77 0.41 -13.74
N LYS A 318 -10.09 0.31 -13.85
CA LYS A 318 -10.82 0.28 -15.12
C LYS A 318 -11.32 1.66 -15.51
N SER A 319 -11.47 1.91 -16.81
CA SER A 319 -12.09 3.11 -17.37
C SER A 319 -11.41 4.45 -17.03
N ILE A 320 -10.17 4.42 -16.54
CA ILE A 320 -9.36 5.62 -16.29
C ILE A 320 -8.95 6.23 -17.62
N LEU A 321 -9.09 7.56 -17.74
CA LEU A 321 -8.66 8.31 -18.92
C LEU A 321 -7.18 8.64 -18.81
N ILE A 322 -6.43 8.40 -19.87
CA ILE A 322 -5.04 8.84 -19.96
C ILE A 322 -4.96 9.99 -20.96
N ASP A 323 -4.46 11.15 -20.54
CA ASP A 323 -4.20 12.29 -21.43
C ASP A 323 -2.73 12.24 -21.86
N MET A 324 -2.49 12.21 -23.18
CA MET A 324 -1.14 12.21 -23.73
C MET A 324 -0.93 13.50 -24.53
N ARG A 325 0.18 14.19 -24.31
CA ARG A 325 0.49 15.46 -24.97
C ARG A 325 1.93 15.48 -25.45
N ASN A 326 2.17 16.11 -26.60
CA ASN A 326 3.52 16.43 -27.02
C ASN A 326 3.86 17.86 -26.58
N GLU A 327 4.88 18.01 -25.75
CA GLU A 327 5.34 19.32 -25.26
C GLU A 327 5.89 20.22 -26.38
N VAL A 328 6.53 19.63 -27.39
CA VAL A 328 7.20 20.35 -28.48
C VAL A 328 6.18 20.92 -29.47
N THR A 329 5.15 20.15 -29.85
CA THR A 329 4.15 20.60 -30.82
C THR A 329 2.91 21.21 -30.18
N GLY A 330 2.74 21.06 -28.86
CA GLY A 330 1.51 21.42 -28.15
C GLY A 330 0.30 20.59 -28.59
N TRP A 331 0.53 19.46 -29.26
CA TRP A 331 -0.53 18.58 -29.71
C TRP A 331 -1.13 17.83 -28.51
N GLU A 332 -2.45 17.98 -28.33
CA GLU A 332 -3.24 17.13 -27.45
C GLU A 332 -3.57 15.84 -28.19
N GLY A 333 -3.10 14.73 -27.63
CA GLY A 333 -3.22 13.42 -28.23
C GLY A 333 -4.51 12.69 -27.94
N SER A 334 -4.50 11.40 -28.26
CA SER A 334 -5.61 10.51 -27.93
C SER A 334 -5.80 10.40 -26.43
N ARG A 335 -7.06 10.20 -26.00
CA ARG A 335 -7.41 9.95 -24.61
C ARG A 335 -7.88 8.51 -24.41
N PRO A 336 -6.97 7.51 -24.46
CA PRO A 336 -7.36 6.12 -24.27
C PRO A 336 -7.88 5.89 -22.86
N ARG A 337 -8.70 4.85 -22.71
CA ARG A 337 -9.20 4.41 -21.41
C ARG A 337 -8.65 3.04 -21.08
N THR A 338 -8.39 2.81 -19.80
CA THR A 338 -8.03 1.47 -19.32
C THR A 338 -9.19 0.49 -19.49
N ASN A 339 -8.89 -0.73 -19.91
CA ASN A 339 -9.84 -1.82 -20.07
C ASN A 339 -10.07 -2.56 -18.73
N ASN A 340 -10.72 -3.73 -18.77
CA ASN A 340 -10.97 -4.54 -17.58
C ASN A 340 -9.70 -5.10 -16.90
N ASN A 341 -8.57 -5.08 -17.59
CA ASN A 341 -7.28 -5.50 -17.07
C ASN A 341 -6.41 -4.31 -16.66
N GLY A 342 -6.99 -3.09 -16.59
CA GLY A 342 -6.23 -1.87 -16.27
C GLY A 342 -5.34 -1.38 -17.42
N GLU A 343 -5.39 -2.04 -18.58
CA GLU A 343 -4.52 -1.78 -19.72
C GLU A 343 -5.13 -0.71 -20.63
N TYR A 344 -4.31 0.23 -21.10
CA TYR A 344 -4.66 1.17 -22.16
C TYR A 344 -3.66 1.07 -23.31
N LEU A 345 -4.12 1.34 -24.54
CA LEU A 345 -3.28 1.36 -25.72
C LEU A 345 -2.88 2.80 -26.08
N HIS A 346 -1.64 3.01 -26.48
CA HIS A 346 -1.18 4.27 -27.08
C HIS A 346 -0.80 4.08 -28.57
N PHE A 347 -0.94 5.11 -29.39
CA PHE A 347 -0.95 4.96 -30.87
C PHE A 347 0.43 4.88 -31.52
N ARG A 348 0.87 3.68 -31.94
CA ARG A 348 2.15 3.43 -32.64
C ARG A 348 2.47 4.32 -33.87
N ASN A 349 1.46 4.88 -34.55
CA ASN A 349 1.62 5.39 -35.92
C ASN A 349 1.85 6.91 -36.08
N ASP A 350 1.82 7.72 -35.02
CA ASP A 350 2.02 9.18 -35.11
C ASP A 350 3.33 9.69 -34.45
N TYR A 351 4.14 8.78 -33.90
CA TYR A 351 5.35 9.12 -33.12
C TYR A 351 6.58 9.52 -33.95
N SER A 352 6.49 9.55 -35.28
CA SER A 352 7.66 9.69 -36.18
C SER A 352 8.48 10.98 -36.03
N ASN A 353 8.08 11.94 -35.17
CA ASN A 353 8.83 13.16 -34.87
C ASN A 353 8.65 13.65 -33.40
N LEU A 354 8.41 12.75 -32.44
CA LEU A 354 8.23 13.14 -31.02
C LEU A 354 9.55 13.01 -30.25
N SER A 355 9.97 14.08 -29.58
CA SER A 355 11.12 14.05 -28.65
C SER A 355 10.67 13.87 -27.20
N TYR A 356 9.54 14.49 -26.80
CA TYR A 356 9.01 14.40 -25.44
C TYR A 356 7.49 14.26 -25.44
N VAL A 357 6.98 13.38 -24.56
CA VAL A 357 5.53 13.17 -24.34
C VAL A 357 5.22 13.28 -22.86
N THR A 358 4.26 14.13 -22.52
CA THR A 358 3.66 14.20 -21.18
C THR A 358 2.45 13.27 -21.13
N ILE A 359 2.37 12.45 -20.08
CA ILE A 359 1.23 11.57 -19.83
C ILE A 359 0.63 11.94 -18.47
N ASN A 360 -0.68 12.14 -18.45
CA ASN A 360 -1.42 12.44 -17.24
C ASN A 360 -2.65 11.52 -17.13
N PRO A 361 -2.70 10.56 -16.18
CA PRO A 361 -3.87 9.71 -15.91
C PRO A 361 -5.15 10.44 -15.42
N VAL A 362 -5.17 11.77 -15.40
CA VAL A 362 -6.27 12.59 -14.88
C VAL A 362 -6.69 13.69 -15.87
N VAL A 363 -7.99 13.72 -16.21
CA VAL A 363 -8.63 14.89 -16.83
C VAL A 363 -9.74 15.33 -15.86
N SER A 364 -9.85 16.57 -15.35
CA SER A 364 -9.40 17.90 -15.82
C SER A 364 -9.11 18.93 -14.68
N HIS A 365 -8.06 19.75 -14.80
CA HIS A 365 -7.89 21.02 -14.04
C HIS A 365 -8.65 22.18 -14.75
N PRO A 366 -9.12 23.27 -14.07
CA PRO A 366 -8.33 24.05 -13.10
C PRO A 366 -9.06 24.55 -11.83
N ASN A 367 -10.09 23.89 -11.30
CA ASN A 367 -10.60 24.16 -9.94
C ASN A 367 -11.22 22.90 -9.33
N VAL A 368 -10.36 21.87 -9.15
CA VAL A 368 -10.63 20.49 -8.66
C VAL A 368 -12.10 20.10 -8.70
N SER A 369 -12.47 19.44 -9.78
CA SER A 369 -13.65 18.58 -9.83
C SER A 369 -13.22 17.36 -10.61
N GLN A 370 -13.43 16.23 -9.96
CA GLN A 370 -12.99 14.89 -10.31
C GLN A 370 -13.04 14.55 -11.79
N VAL A 371 -12.36 13.43 -12.09
CA VAL A 371 -12.71 12.55 -13.19
C VAL A 371 -14.23 12.50 -13.32
N LEU A 372 -14.79 13.23 -14.29
CA LEU A 372 -16.14 12.96 -14.80
C LEU A 372 -15.99 11.69 -15.64
N LEU A 373 -15.81 10.60 -14.91
CA LEU A 373 -16.13 9.26 -15.34
C LEU A 373 -17.58 9.32 -15.82
N ASP A 374 -17.81 9.01 -17.09
CA ASP A 374 -19.14 9.03 -17.69
C ASP A 374 -20.09 8.23 -16.77
N PRO A 375 -21.12 8.87 -16.17
CA PRO A 375 -22.00 8.22 -15.21
C PRO A 375 -22.88 7.12 -15.85
N THR A 376 -22.84 6.98 -17.18
CA THR A 376 -23.48 5.86 -17.89
C THR A 376 -22.58 4.63 -18.04
N ILE A 377 -21.28 4.73 -17.72
CA ILE A 377 -20.26 3.69 -17.99
C ILE A 377 -19.46 3.31 -16.73
N VAL A 378 -19.42 4.15 -15.69
CA VAL A 378 -18.61 3.89 -14.49
C VAL A 378 -19.44 3.33 -13.34
N PRO A 379 -19.00 2.21 -12.72
CA PRO A 379 -19.62 1.69 -11.51
C PRO A 379 -19.61 2.74 -10.39
N PRO A 380 -20.63 2.81 -9.53
CA PRO A 380 -20.69 3.72 -8.37
C PRO A 380 -19.44 3.74 -7.47
N ASN A 381 -18.59 2.71 -7.56
CA ASN A 381 -17.44 2.36 -6.74
C ASN A 381 -16.23 3.32 -6.78
N TYR A 382 -16.20 4.31 -7.68
CA TYR A 382 -15.08 5.25 -7.82
C TYR A 382 -15.29 6.59 -7.09
N ALA A 383 -16.45 6.78 -6.43
CA ALA A 383 -16.72 7.98 -5.66
C ALA A 383 -15.89 8.05 -4.36
N PRO A 384 -15.60 9.26 -3.83
CA PRO A 384 -14.73 9.43 -2.66
C PRO A 384 -15.25 8.80 -1.39
N PHE A 385 -16.57 8.77 -1.23
CA PHE A 385 -17.24 8.20 -0.07
C PHE A 385 -17.21 6.67 -0.04
N ASN A 386 -16.85 6.00 -1.15
CA ASN A 386 -16.72 4.55 -1.10
C ASN A 386 -15.49 4.19 -0.30
N ASN A 387 -15.72 3.40 0.75
CA ASN A 387 -14.65 2.76 1.51
C ASN A 387 -13.64 3.78 2.07
N CYS A 388 -14.21 4.91 2.51
CA CYS A 388 -13.57 5.86 3.41
C CYS A 388 -14.51 5.96 4.61
N ASP A 389 -14.14 5.34 5.72
CA ASP A 389 -15.03 5.17 6.87
C ASP A 389 -14.37 5.61 8.18
N ILE A 390 -14.96 5.20 9.30
CA ILE A 390 -14.45 5.54 10.62
C ILE A 390 -13.11 4.82 10.95
N TYR A 391 -12.81 3.71 10.29
CA TYR A 391 -11.53 3.00 10.41
C TYR A 391 -10.38 3.92 9.99
N ASP A 392 -10.48 4.54 8.81
CA ASP A 392 -9.45 5.43 8.26
C ASP A 392 -9.21 6.63 9.16
N VAL A 393 -10.30 7.20 9.70
CA VAL A 393 -10.28 8.28 10.67
C VAL A 393 -9.52 7.87 11.94
N VAL A 394 -9.76 6.67 12.46
CA VAL A 394 -9.07 6.15 13.63
C VAL A 394 -7.59 5.91 13.35
N LEU A 395 -7.23 5.35 12.19
CA LEU A 395 -5.82 5.15 11.81
C LEU A 395 -5.04 6.46 11.78
N ILE A 396 -5.58 7.50 11.15
CA ILE A 396 -4.96 8.84 11.12
C ILE A 396 -4.82 9.38 12.55
N GLY A 397 -5.87 9.25 13.36
CA GLY A 397 -5.86 9.69 14.76
C GLY A 397 -4.77 9.01 15.60
N LYS A 398 -4.64 7.69 15.46
CA LYS A 398 -3.60 6.91 16.14
C LYS A 398 -2.20 7.25 15.62
N HIS A 399 -2.04 7.51 14.33
CA HIS A 399 -0.78 7.96 13.74
C HIS A 399 -0.33 9.32 14.28
N ILE A 400 -1.20 10.33 14.21
CA ILE A 400 -0.92 11.69 14.72
C ILE A 400 -0.55 11.66 16.22
N ASN A 401 -1.19 10.78 16.98
CA ASN A 401 -0.94 10.62 18.42
C ASN A 401 0.25 9.70 18.75
N ASN A 402 1.04 9.24 17.76
CA ASN A 402 2.16 8.31 17.93
C ASN A 402 1.78 7.00 18.65
N GLN A 403 0.54 6.53 18.48
CA GLN A 403 0.06 5.27 19.04
C GLN A 403 0.33 4.10 18.10
N ILE A 404 0.01 4.27 16.82
CA ILE A 404 0.24 3.27 15.75
C ILE A 404 0.81 4.01 14.54
N PRO A 405 2.07 3.78 14.15
CA PRO A 405 2.61 4.35 12.92
C PRO A 405 1.97 3.69 11.70
N PHE A 406 2.00 4.38 10.56
CA PHE A 406 1.60 3.77 9.30
C PHE A 406 2.59 2.66 8.94
N SER A 407 2.06 1.55 8.40
CA SER A 407 2.80 0.34 8.10
C SER A 407 3.40 0.34 6.70
N ASN A 408 2.94 1.22 5.81
CA ASN A 408 3.43 1.29 4.43
C ASN A 408 3.38 2.74 3.87
N PRO A 409 4.18 3.07 2.83
CA PRO A 409 4.27 4.43 2.30
C PRO A 409 2.99 4.92 1.63
N TYR A 410 2.16 4.06 1.06
CA TYR A 410 0.91 4.48 0.39
C TYR A 410 -0.10 5.08 1.37
N GLN A 411 -0.10 4.64 2.64
CA GLN A 411 -0.94 5.22 3.69
C GLN A 411 -0.65 6.69 3.95
N TYR A 412 0.61 7.13 3.80
CA TYR A 412 0.96 8.55 3.97
C TYR A 412 0.26 9.40 2.90
N ILE A 413 0.31 8.94 1.64
CA ILE A 413 -0.33 9.65 0.53
C ILE A 413 -1.85 9.56 0.68
N ALA A 414 -2.42 8.39 0.95
CA ALA A 414 -3.86 8.22 1.14
C ALA A 414 -4.42 9.08 2.28
N ALA A 415 -3.64 9.29 3.34
CA ALA A 415 -4.01 10.12 4.48
C ALA A 415 -3.97 11.63 4.18
N ASP A 416 -3.11 12.10 3.30
CA ASP A 416 -2.93 13.53 2.98
C ASP A 416 -3.95 14.00 1.93
N VAL A 417 -5.23 13.98 2.30
CA VAL A 417 -6.37 14.27 1.41
C VAL A 417 -6.47 15.74 0.98
N ASN A 418 -5.51 16.57 1.36
CA ASN A 418 -5.36 17.94 0.87
C ASN A 418 -4.01 18.22 0.18
N MET A 419 -3.15 17.20 0.00
CA MET A 419 -1.79 17.28 -0.57
C MET A 419 -0.89 18.34 0.09
N SER A 420 -0.95 18.47 1.41
CA SER A 420 -0.13 19.43 2.13
C SER A 420 1.32 18.98 2.35
N GLY A 421 1.60 17.69 2.16
CA GLY A 421 2.84 17.03 2.56
C GLY A 421 2.91 16.77 4.07
N THR A 422 1.78 16.88 4.79
CA THR A 422 1.70 16.68 6.24
C THR A 422 0.38 16.04 6.63
N ILE A 423 0.40 15.07 7.56
CA ILE A 423 -0.82 14.43 8.05
C ILE A 423 -1.28 15.14 9.33
N THR A 424 -2.49 15.70 9.31
CA THR A 424 -3.01 16.52 10.39
C THR A 424 -4.48 16.20 10.71
N THR A 425 -5.01 16.83 11.75
CA THR A 425 -6.44 16.73 12.09
C THR A 425 -7.35 17.35 11.02
N PHE A 426 -6.81 18.17 10.11
CA PHE A 426 -7.56 18.67 8.96
C PHE A 426 -7.92 17.54 7.99
N ASP A 427 -7.00 16.62 7.77
CA ASP A 427 -7.18 15.48 6.88
C ASP A 427 -8.21 14.51 7.46
N GLN A 428 -8.09 14.24 8.76
CA GLN A 428 -9.08 13.48 9.53
C GLN A 428 -10.49 14.10 9.42
N ALA A 429 -10.61 15.42 9.60
CA ALA A 429 -11.89 16.12 9.48
C ALA A 429 -12.45 16.06 8.05
N SER A 430 -11.59 16.04 7.03
CA SER A 430 -12.00 15.93 5.62
C SER A 430 -12.56 14.53 5.31
N ILE A 431 -11.94 13.47 5.83
CA ILE A 431 -12.44 12.09 5.72
C ILE A 431 -13.78 11.93 6.43
N ILE A 432 -13.91 12.43 7.67
CA ILE A 432 -15.19 12.44 8.39
C ILE A 432 -16.30 13.08 7.55
N ARG A 433 -16.01 14.19 6.87
CA ARG A 433 -17.01 14.89 6.05
C ARG A 433 -17.40 14.11 4.80
N VAL A 434 -16.46 13.43 4.16
CA VAL A 434 -16.74 12.56 3.00
C VAL A 434 -17.52 11.32 3.44
N ALA A 435 -17.10 10.64 4.51
CA ALA A 435 -17.77 9.46 5.07
C ALA A 435 -19.24 9.75 5.47
N LEU A 436 -19.50 10.93 6.06
CA LEU A 436 -20.85 11.37 6.40
C LEU A 436 -21.67 11.88 5.20
N GLY A 437 -21.08 12.00 4.01
CA GLY A 437 -21.73 12.59 2.84
C GLY A 437 -21.99 14.10 2.98
N ILE A 438 -21.20 14.81 3.78
CA ILE A 438 -21.25 16.27 3.93
C ILE A 438 -20.62 16.95 2.71
N THR A 439 -19.52 16.42 2.23
CA THR A 439 -18.84 16.83 0.99
C THR A 439 -18.75 15.64 0.04
N PRO A 440 -18.90 15.85 -1.27
CA PRO A 440 -18.77 14.76 -2.23
C PRO A 440 -17.31 14.28 -2.33
N ASP A 441 -16.34 15.22 -2.21
CA ASP A 441 -14.94 14.98 -2.56
C ASP A 441 -13.95 15.62 -1.58
N PHE A 442 -12.69 15.16 -1.67
CA PHE A 442 -11.53 15.74 -1.00
C PHE A 442 -10.94 16.92 -1.78
N PRO A 443 -10.26 17.87 -1.11
CA PRO A 443 -9.52 18.94 -1.79
C PRO A 443 -8.46 18.44 -2.77
N ALA A 444 -7.79 17.32 -2.46
CA ALA A 444 -6.82 16.67 -3.34
C ALA A 444 -7.48 15.99 -4.56
N GLY A 445 -8.76 15.60 -4.44
CA GLY A 445 -9.38 14.63 -5.34
C GLY A 445 -9.37 13.22 -4.76
N THR A 446 -9.77 12.24 -5.57
CA THR A 446 -10.07 10.89 -5.08
C THR A 446 -8.94 9.89 -5.30
N TRP A 447 -8.21 10.06 -6.39
CA TRP A 447 -7.19 9.12 -6.84
C TRP A 447 -5.98 9.91 -7.31
N HIS A 448 -4.81 9.47 -6.88
CA HIS A 448 -3.54 9.96 -7.40
C HIS A 448 -2.67 8.81 -7.87
N TYR A 449 -1.82 9.10 -8.83
CA TYR A 449 -1.12 8.10 -9.60
C TYR A 449 0.37 8.37 -9.55
N ILE A 450 1.17 7.38 -9.17
CA ILE A 450 2.62 7.49 -9.24
C ILE A 450 3.08 6.77 -10.50
N PRO A 451 3.84 7.42 -11.39
CA PRO A 451 4.46 6.75 -12.52
C PRO A 451 5.30 5.55 -12.05
N GLU A 452 5.00 4.38 -12.59
CA GLU A 452 5.60 3.12 -12.20
C GLU A 452 7.13 3.14 -12.39
N TYR A 453 7.56 3.72 -13.51
CA TYR A 453 8.97 3.81 -13.86
C TYR A 453 9.82 4.68 -12.91
N TYR A 454 9.21 5.53 -12.07
CA TYR A 454 9.96 6.25 -11.04
C TYR A 454 10.64 5.30 -10.06
N PHE A 455 10.05 4.13 -9.81
CA PHE A 455 10.62 3.11 -8.95
C PHE A 455 11.84 2.40 -9.55
N ASN A 456 12.15 2.61 -10.85
CA ASN A 456 13.42 2.18 -11.43
C ASN A 456 14.61 3.03 -10.95
N ASN A 457 14.34 4.21 -10.38
CA ASN A 457 15.35 5.04 -9.75
C ASN A 457 15.47 4.66 -8.27
N SER A 458 16.60 4.08 -7.87
CA SER A 458 16.82 3.58 -6.52
C SER A 458 16.71 4.67 -5.45
N ASN A 459 17.12 5.91 -5.74
CA ASN A 459 16.99 7.03 -4.80
C ASN A 459 15.53 7.38 -4.55
N PHE A 460 14.70 7.43 -5.60
CA PHE A 460 13.26 7.63 -5.45
C PHE A 460 12.63 6.45 -4.71
N ALA A 461 12.92 5.21 -5.09
CA ALA A 461 12.33 4.02 -4.47
C ALA A 461 12.64 3.94 -2.95
N ILE A 462 13.91 4.13 -2.56
CA ILE A 462 14.34 4.15 -1.15
C ILE A 462 13.71 5.35 -0.43
N GLY A 463 13.73 6.54 -1.04
CA GLY A 463 13.12 7.74 -0.49
C GLY A 463 11.63 7.58 -0.24
N PHE A 464 10.92 6.98 -1.19
CA PHE A 464 9.49 6.72 -1.14
C PHE A 464 9.11 5.75 -0.02
N VAL A 465 9.85 4.63 0.11
CA VAL A 465 9.62 3.66 1.20
C VAL A 465 9.86 4.28 2.57
N ASN A 466 10.88 5.14 2.70
CA ASN A 466 11.18 5.81 3.96
C ASN A 466 10.14 6.88 4.33
N ASN A 467 9.86 7.79 3.40
CA ASN A 467 8.84 8.83 3.55
C ASN A 467 8.50 9.45 2.17
N PRO A 468 7.30 9.18 1.63
CA PRO A 468 6.92 9.68 0.31
C PRO A 468 6.90 11.22 0.23
N PHE A 469 6.61 11.93 1.32
CA PHE A 469 6.61 13.40 1.31
C PHE A 469 8.00 14.01 1.10
N THR A 470 9.05 13.23 1.30
CA THR A 470 10.45 13.65 1.07
C THR A 470 11.10 12.95 -0.11
N ALA A 471 10.38 12.06 -0.79
CA ALA A 471 10.87 11.38 -1.98
C ALA A 471 10.99 12.39 -3.12
N THR A 472 12.06 12.25 -3.91
CA THR A 472 12.32 13.13 -5.04
C THR A 472 12.67 12.33 -6.28
N TYR A 473 12.12 12.73 -7.43
CA TYR A 473 12.44 12.13 -8.71
C TYR A 473 12.81 13.23 -9.70
N SER A 474 14.04 13.22 -10.21
CA SER A 474 14.49 14.19 -11.23
C SER A 474 14.19 15.66 -10.91
N GLY A 475 14.26 16.03 -9.63
CA GLY A 475 13.97 17.39 -9.13
C GLY A 475 12.51 17.66 -8.77
N LEU A 476 11.58 16.74 -9.07
CA LEU A 476 10.20 16.76 -8.59
C LEU A 476 10.15 16.33 -7.12
N ASN A 477 9.30 16.98 -6.33
CA ASN A 477 9.03 16.64 -4.93
C ASN A 477 7.56 16.22 -4.76
N TYR A 478 7.14 15.79 -3.58
CA TYR A 478 5.71 15.65 -3.31
C TYR A 478 5.03 17.04 -3.27
N PRO A 479 3.82 17.21 -3.85
CA PRO A 479 3.03 16.24 -4.63
C PRO A 479 3.34 16.27 -6.15
N ASP A 480 4.31 17.06 -6.61
CA ASP A 480 4.64 17.27 -8.04
C ASP A 480 5.03 16.00 -8.83
N TYR A 481 5.50 14.94 -8.17
CA TYR A 481 5.77 13.66 -8.83
C TYR A 481 4.49 12.81 -9.05
N LEU A 482 3.32 13.27 -8.59
CA LEU A 482 2.06 12.57 -8.81
C LEU A 482 1.42 12.97 -10.14
N ASP A 483 0.59 12.08 -10.67
CA ASP A 483 -0.35 12.28 -11.78
C ASP A 483 0.24 12.67 -13.13
N GLU A 484 1.55 12.91 -13.23
CA GLU A 484 2.19 13.36 -14.45
C GLU A 484 3.57 12.71 -14.63
N VAL A 485 3.85 12.31 -15.85
CA VAL A 485 5.16 11.84 -16.29
C VAL A 485 5.53 12.49 -17.62
N VAL A 486 6.80 12.90 -17.74
CA VAL A 486 7.40 13.34 -19.00
C VAL A 486 8.38 12.26 -19.46
N LEU A 487 8.15 11.72 -20.66
CA LEU A 487 8.97 10.67 -21.26
C LEU A 487 9.76 11.21 -22.45
N ASP A 488 11.04 10.86 -22.51
CA ASP A 488 11.86 10.99 -23.71
C ASP A 488 11.63 9.78 -24.61
N MET A 489 11.16 10.01 -25.84
CA MET A 489 10.81 8.93 -26.76
C MET A 489 12.04 8.28 -27.41
N ASP A 490 13.20 8.92 -27.34
CA ASP A 490 14.47 8.37 -27.81
C ASP A 490 15.15 7.49 -26.74
N ASP A 491 14.65 7.50 -25.50
CA ASP A 491 15.14 6.67 -24.41
C ASP A 491 14.68 5.21 -24.56
N ALA A 492 15.57 4.26 -24.33
CA ALA A 492 15.27 2.83 -24.45
C ALA A 492 14.18 2.36 -23.47
N SER A 493 13.96 3.08 -22.37
CA SER A 493 12.86 2.82 -21.43
C SER A 493 11.48 3.04 -22.06
N ALA A 494 11.34 3.81 -23.15
CA ALA A 494 10.07 3.96 -23.86
C ALA A 494 9.56 2.62 -24.46
N ALA A 495 10.46 1.65 -24.66
CA ALA A 495 10.10 0.29 -25.08
C ALA A 495 9.50 -0.58 -23.95
N ASN A 496 9.57 -0.14 -22.68
CA ASN A 496 9.07 -0.89 -21.53
C ASN A 496 7.63 -0.46 -21.19
N PRO A 497 6.64 -1.37 -21.17
CA PRO A 497 5.27 -1.06 -20.73
C PRO A 497 5.16 -0.45 -19.32
N ALA A 498 6.12 -0.75 -18.43
CA ALA A 498 6.18 -0.14 -17.09
C ALA A 498 6.42 1.39 -17.16
N THR A 499 7.12 1.87 -18.19
CA THR A 499 7.30 3.31 -18.45
C THR A 499 5.98 4.03 -18.72
N TRP A 500 5.01 3.29 -19.23
CA TRP A 500 3.66 3.74 -19.52
C TRP A 500 2.66 3.35 -18.41
N SER A 501 3.13 2.89 -17.24
CA SER A 501 2.25 2.36 -16.20
C SER A 501 2.22 3.26 -14.96
N PHE A 502 1.16 3.13 -14.15
CA PHE A 502 0.92 3.96 -12.97
C PHE A 502 0.37 3.16 -11.78
N ARG A 503 0.87 3.51 -10.59
CA ARG A 503 0.36 3.05 -9.29
C ARG A 503 -0.70 4.01 -8.77
N GLY A 504 -1.96 3.61 -8.79
CA GLY A 504 -3.08 4.40 -8.30
C GLY A 504 -3.30 4.23 -6.80
N ILE A 505 -3.49 5.34 -6.09
CA ILE A 505 -3.72 5.41 -4.64
C ILE A 505 -5.09 6.03 -4.42
N LYS A 506 -5.96 5.34 -3.70
CA LYS A 506 -7.27 5.86 -3.30
C LYS A 506 -7.08 6.78 -2.09
N MET A 507 -7.38 8.05 -2.27
CA MET A 507 -7.35 9.02 -1.18
C MET A 507 -8.43 8.69 -0.15
N GLY A 508 -8.03 8.76 1.12
CA GLY A 508 -8.85 8.46 2.29
C GLY A 508 -9.03 6.96 2.61
N ASP A 509 -8.55 6.03 1.78
CA ASP A 509 -8.57 4.57 2.04
C ASP A 509 -7.19 4.13 2.54
N LEU A 510 -7.04 3.94 3.85
CA LEU A 510 -5.78 3.57 4.50
C LEU A 510 -5.69 2.06 4.80
N ASN A 511 -6.81 1.35 4.72
CA ASN A 511 -6.92 -0.05 5.09
C ASN A 511 -7.03 -0.98 3.88
N CYS A 512 -7.13 -0.40 2.68
CA CYS A 512 -7.18 -1.04 1.39
C CYS A 512 -8.46 -1.80 1.10
N ASP A 513 -9.51 -1.60 1.90
CA ASP A 513 -10.74 -2.38 1.77
C ASP A 513 -11.57 -1.97 0.55
N MET A 514 -11.21 -0.88 -0.15
CA MET A 514 -11.85 -0.47 -1.39
C MET A 514 -11.66 -1.52 -2.49
N VAL A 515 -12.73 -2.28 -2.78
CA VAL A 515 -12.74 -3.29 -3.84
C VAL A 515 -13.30 -2.71 -5.14
N ILE A 516 -12.50 -2.74 -6.21
CA ILE A 516 -12.92 -2.36 -7.56
C ILE A 516 -13.88 -3.45 -8.08
N ASP A 517 -15.06 -3.06 -8.57
CA ASP A 517 -16.16 -3.91 -9.11
C ASP A 517 -17.13 -4.63 -8.15
N GLN A 518 -17.01 -4.52 -6.82
CA GLN A 518 -18.09 -4.97 -5.96
C GLN A 518 -19.15 -3.88 -5.79
N LEU A 519 -20.38 -4.12 -6.27
CA LEU A 519 -21.54 -3.46 -5.67
C LEU A 519 -21.49 -3.81 -4.20
N LEU A 520 -21.26 -2.82 -3.34
CA LEU A 520 -21.21 -2.98 -1.90
C LEU A 520 -22.33 -3.93 -1.46
N ASN A 521 -21.99 -5.11 -0.97
CA ASN A 521 -22.97 -6.03 -0.43
C ASN A 521 -23.65 -5.29 0.74
N PRO A 522 -24.96 -5.01 0.70
CA PRO A 522 -25.64 -4.28 1.77
C PRO A 522 -25.71 -5.05 3.09
N ASN A 523 -25.20 -6.30 3.12
CA ASN A 523 -25.48 -7.29 4.15
C ASN A 523 -24.35 -7.49 5.18
N ASP A 524 -23.30 -6.68 5.16
CA ASP A 524 -22.20 -6.76 6.15
C ASP A 524 -22.45 -5.86 7.38
N GLY A 525 -23.72 -5.54 7.66
CA GLY A 525 -24.09 -4.89 8.92
C GLY A 525 -23.87 -5.84 10.10
N ASP A 526 -22.70 -5.74 10.76
CA ASP A 526 -22.39 -6.44 12.01
C ASP A 526 -23.27 -5.98 13.19
N VAL A 527 -24.08 -4.94 12.99
CA VAL A 527 -24.95 -4.34 14.00
C VAL A 527 -26.42 -4.70 13.77
N SER A 528 -26.97 -5.45 14.72
CA SER A 528 -28.40 -5.78 14.77
C SER A 528 -29.23 -4.69 15.48
N SER A 529 -30.47 -4.46 15.05
CA SER A 529 -31.40 -3.55 15.73
C SER A 529 -32.47 -4.27 16.56
N CYS A 530 -32.94 -3.63 17.63
CA CYS A 530 -34.09 -4.05 18.42
C CYS A 530 -34.92 -2.83 18.84
N PHE A 531 -36.25 -2.97 18.83
CA PHE A 531 -37.17 -1.89 19.23
C PHE A 531 -37.87 -2.24 20.54
N VAL A 532 -37.78 -1.33 21.51
CA VAL A 532 -38.55 -1.42 22.75
C VAL A 532 -39.91 -0.76 22.54
N GLY A 533 -40.98 -1.47 22.90
CA GLY A 533 -42.35 -0.98 22.79
C GLY A 533 -42.54 0.37 23.50
N GLY A 534 -43.34 1.24 22.88
CA GLY A 534 -43.59 2.59 23.38
C GLY A 534 -45.06 2.98 23.37
N VAL A 535 -45.31 4.26 23.65
CA VAL A 535 -46.66 4.84 23.69
C VAL A 535 -47.06 5.43 22.34
N CYS A 536 -48.30 5.21 21.90
CA CYS A 536 -48.78 5.77 20.64
C CYS A 536 -48.56 7.28 20.56
N VAL A 537 -47.88 7.72 19.50
CA VAL A 537 -47.54 9.11 19.17
C VAL A 537 -48.66 9.72 18.34
N GLN A 538 -48.92 11.01 18.53
CA GLN A 538 -49.92 11.78 17.80
C GLN A 538 -49.22 12.90 17.02
N ASN A 539 -49.91 13.47 16.04
CA ASN A 539 -49.42 14.64 15.31
C ASN A 539 -49.02 15.77 16.28
N ASN A 540 -47.87 16.40 16.02
CA ASN A 540 -47.19 17.43 16.81
C ASN A 540 -46.58 16.99 18.14
N ASP A 541 -46.67 15.72 18.53
CA ASP A 541 -45.88 15.22 19.66
C ASP A 541 -44.38 15.36 19.35
N ILE A 542 -43.60 15.73 20.37
CA ILE A 542 -42.14 15.63 20.30
C ILE A 542 -41.72 14.33 20.96
N ILE A 543 -40.86 13.58 20.30
CA ILE A 543 -40.30 12.35 20.83
C ILE A 543 -38.78 12.44 20.90
N THR A 544 -38.23 11.73 21.88
CA THR A 544 -36.78 11.48 21.94
C THR A 544 -36.55 9.99 21.84
N ILE A 545 -35.84 9.59 20.79
CA ILE A 545 -35.36 8.23 20.59
C ILE A 545 -33.99 8.14 21.26
N SER A 546 -33.86 7.25 22.24
CA SER A 546 -32.59 6.88 22.85
C SER A 546 -32.03 5.67 22.12
N VAL A 547 -30.81 5.81 21.60
CA VAL A 547 -30.10 4.77 20.87
C VAL A 547 -29.10 4.14 21.83
N GLN A 548 -29.35 2.91 22.27
CA GLN A 548 -28.48 2.20 23.20
C GLN A 548 -27.67 1.14 22.48
N GLY A 549 -26.35 1.17 22.62
CA GLY A 549 -25.45 0.17 22.04
C GLY A 549 -25.04 -0.86 23.08
N SER A 550 -24.92 -2.11 22.65
CA SER A 550 -24.31 -3.22 23.38
C SER A 550 -23.29 -3.90 22.49
N VAL A 551 -22.10 -4.16 23.03
CA VAL A 551 -20.94 -4.68 22.29
C VAL A 551 -20.26 -5.78 23.11
N SER A 552 -19.55 -6.70 22.44
CA SER A 552 -18.86 -7.84 23.07
C SER A 552 -17.46 -7.53 23.61
N GLN A 553 -16.84 -6.45 23.11
CA GLN A 553 -15.51 -5.94 23.41
C GLN A 553 -15.56 -4.43 23.68
N PRO A 554 -14.55 -3.82 24.32
CA PRO A 554 -14.47 -2.36 24.46
C PRO A 554 -14.57 -1.65 23.10
N LEU A 555 -15.48 -0.68 23.00
CA LEU A 555 -15.79 0.03 21.77
C LEU A 555 -14.75 1.11 21.48
N LEU A 556 -14.04 1.00 20.36
CA LEU A 556 -13.11 2.02 19.89
C LEU A 556 -13.82 3.12 19.10
N ALA A 557 -14.63 2.71 18.13
CA ALA A 557 -15.34 3.62 17.24
C ALA A 557 -16.59 2.96 16.64
N TYR A 558 -17.48 3.77 16.09
CA TYR A 558 -18.60 3.29 15.28
C TYR A 558 -18.94 4.25 14.16
N ASP A 559 -19.62 3.71 13.16
CA ASP A 559 -20.47 4.44 12.25
C ASP A 559 -21.87 3.78 12.23
N LEU A 560 -22.91 4.58 12.01
CA LEU A 560 -24.30 4.12 11.94
C LEU A 560 -25.06 4.93 10.90
N CYS A 561 -25.92 4.28 10.14
CA CYS A 561 -26.88 4.88 9.23
C CYS A 561 -28.30 4.47 9.62
N MET A 562 -29.14 5.45 9.93
CA MET A 562 -30.54 5.25 10.28
C MET A 562 -31.44 5.87 9.22
N GLN A 563 -32.57 5.23 8.94
CA GLN A 563 -33.62 5.76 8.08
C GLN A 563 -34.87 6.05 8.91
N PHE A 564 -35.62 7.09 8.55
CA PHE A 564 -36.90 7.41 9.18
C PHE A 564 -37.94 7.83 8.15
N ASP A 565 -39.22 7.62 8.42
CA ASP A 565 -40.30 8.07 7.53
C ASP A 565 -40.48 9.59 7.66
N ASP A 566 -39.97 10.34 6.67
CA ASP A 566 -40.00 11.81 6.67
C ASP A 566 -41.40 12.41 6.43
N THR A 567 -42.39 11.57 6.08
CA THR A 567 -43.81 11.96 6.05
C THR A 567 -44.45 11.91 7.44
N LYS A 568 -43.87 11.15 8.38
CA LYS A 568 -44.36 10.98 9.75
C LYS A 568 -43.48 11.63 10.80
N LEU A 569 -42.20 11.85 10.53
CA LEU A 569 -41.23 12.39 11.47
C LEU A 569 -40.42 13.52 10.85
N SER A 570 -40.26 14.61 11.60
CA SER A 570 -39.37 15.72 11.27
C SER A 570 -38.20 15.74 12.25
N TYR A 571 -36.99 15.53 11.76
CA TYR A 571 -35.76 15.57 12.57
C TYR A 571 -35.51 16.97 13.16
N LEU A 572 -35.25 17.02 14.47
CA LEU A 572 -34.98 18.25 15.21
C LEU A 572 -33.50 18.38 15.62
N GLY A 573 -32.74 17.28 15.61
CA GLY A 573 -31.34 17.25 16.04
C GLY A 573 -30.99 16.04 16.90
N SER A 574 -29.73 15.97 17.33
CA SER A 574 -29.22 14.96 18.26
C SER A 574 -28.73 15.59 19.56
N SER A 575 -28.58 14.76 20.59
CA SER A 575 -27.97 15.15 21.87
C SER A 575 -27.17 14.01 22.50
N LEU A 576 -26.33 14.39 23.48
CA LEU A 576 -25.43 13.47 24.15
C LEU A 576 -26.16 12.31 24.85
N GLY A 577 -25.58 11.13 24.71
CA GLY A 577 -25.96 9.93 25.44
C GLY A 577 -25.15 9.77 26.73
N ASN A 578 -24.53 8.61 26.89
CA ASN A 578 -23.62 8.25 27.97
C ASN A 578 -22.18 8.07 27.48
N LEU A 579 -21.93 8.08 26.16
CA LEU A 579 -20.58 8.12 25.62
C LEU A 579 -19.94 9.49 25.81
N VAL A 580 -18.64 9.48 26.07
CA VAL A 580 -17.80 10.68 26.07
C VAL A 580 -17.61 11.22 24.66
N ASP A 581 -17.07 12.43 24.53
CA ASP A 581 -16.68 13.02 23.24
C ASP A 581 -17.79 13.07 22.19
N TYR A 582 -19.04 13.27 22.63
CA TYR A 582 -20.15 13.57 21.74
C TYR A 582 -19.86 14.82 20.90
N ASN A 583 -19.87 14.66 19.58
CA ASN A 583 -19.70 15.75 18.62
C ASN A 583 -20.94 15.85 17.71
N PRO A 584 -21.71 16.96 17.75
CA PRO A 584 -22.87 17.14 16.87
C PRO A 584 -22.50 17.25 15.39
N GLU A 585 -21.26 17.58 15.02
CA GLU A 585 -20.81 17.60 13.62
C GLU A 585 -20.72 16.20 13.02
N TYR A 586 -20.67 15.16 13.87
CA TYR A 586 -20.65 13.77 13.43
C TYR A 586 -22.06 13.23 13.19
N PHE A 587 -23.03 14.10 12.93
CA PHE A 587 -24.40 13.75 12.58
C PHE A 587 -24.80 14.51 11.31
N LYS A 588 -25.14 13.78 10.26
CA LYS A 588 -25.59 14.35 8.99
C LYS A 588 -26.95 13.77 8.60
N LYS A 589 -27.95 14.65 8.47
CA LYS A 589 -29.23 14.32 7.82
C LYS A 589 -29.13 14.57 6.31
N THR A 590 -29.50 13.58 5.52
CA THR A 590 -29.64 13.68 4.05
C THR A 590 -30.95 13.00 3.66
N GLY A 591 -31.95 13.77 3.21
CA GLY A 591 -33.28 13.20 2.95
C GLY A 591 -33.89 12.59 4.22
N ASP A 592 -34.30 11.34 4.13
CA ASP A 592 -34.87 10.48 5.16
C ASP A 592 -33.81 9.68 5.95
N GLU A 593 -32.51 9.96 5.72
CA GLU A 593 -31.39 9.29 6.36
C GLU A 593 -30.68 10.18 7.37
N ILE A 594 -30.16 9.56 8.43
CA ILE A 594 -29.24 10.15 9.41
C ILE A 594 -28.01 9.26 9.50
N ARG A 595 -26.87 9.78 9.04
CA ARG A 595 -25.56 9.16 9.20
C ARG A 595 -24.87 9.73 10.42
N THR A 596 -24.18 8.88 11.16
CA THR A 596 -23.35 9.30 12.29
C THR A 596 -22.12 8.44 12.44
N LEU A 597 -21.07 9.03 13.00
CA LEU A 597 -19.88 8.32 13.45
C LEU A 597 -19.47 8.79 14.83
N TRP A 598 -18.62 8.02 15.48
CA TRP A 598 -18.05 8.37 16.78
C TRP A 598 -16.72 7.67 16.98
N HIS A 599 -15.81 8.38 17.62
CA HIS A 599 -14.58 7.86 18.18
C HIS A 599 -14.26 8.71 19.41
N ARG A 600 -13.46 8.16 20.34
CA ARG A 600 -12.90 8.99 21.42
C ARG A 600 -11.81 9.91 20.88
N SER A 601 -11.63 11.06 21.53
CA SER A 601 -10.61 12.05 21.19
C SER A 601 -9.17 11.53 21.40
N ASP A 602 -8.99 10.55 22.28
CA ASP A 602 -7.71 9.89 22.55
C ASP A 602 -7.52 8.57 21.79
N PHE A 603 -8.49 8.16 20.96
CA PHE A 603 -8.48 6.91 20.19
C PHE A 603 -8.22 5.66 21.04
N LEU A 604 -8.64 5.70 22.31
CA LEU A 604 -8.63 4.55 23.21
C LEU A 604 -10.02 3.90 23.29
N PRO A 605 -10.11 2.57 23.48
CA PRO A 605 -11.40 1.89 23.61
C PRO A 605 -12.16 2.25 24.87
N GLU A 606 -13.48 2.35 24.76
CA GLU A 606 -14.41 2.58 25.86
C GLU A 606 -15.07 1.27 26.29
N SER A 607 -14.78 0.82 27.51
CA SER A 607 -15.40 -0.40 28.05
C SER A 607 -16.87 -0.20 28.44
N PHE A 608 -17.67 -1.21 28.14
CA PHE A 608 -19.09 -1.28 28.47
C PHE A 608 -19.26 -2.26 29.65
N THR A 609 -19.89 -1.85 30.75
CA THR A 609 -20.29 -2.79 31.81
C THR A 609 -21.58 -3.53 31.46
N THR A 610 -22.43 -2.89 30.66
CA THR A 610 -23.72 -3.30 30.09
C THR A 610 -23.96 -2.44 28.84
N SER A 611 -25.18 -2.35 28.29
CA SER A 611 -25.50 -1.35 27.26
C SER A 611 -25.27 0.09 27.75
N LYS A 612 -24.87 0.98 26.84
CA LYS A 612 -24.78 2.44 27.04
C LYS A 612 -25.66 3.16 26.04
N THR A 613 -26.27 4.28 26.43
CA THR A 613 -26.90 5.18 25.44
C THR A 613 -25.79 5.81 24.62
N LEU A 614 -25.69 5.52 23.32
CA LEU A 614 -24.68 6.12 22.45
C LEU A 614 -25.00 7.60 22.25
N PHE A 615 -26.22 7.87 21.82
CA PHE A 615 -26.76 9.22 21.59
C PHE A 615 -28.28 9.21 21.65
N LYS A 616 -28.87 10.40 21.54
CA LYS A 616 -30.32 10.59 21.45
C LYS A 616 -30.68 11.38 20.20
N LEU A 617 -31.78 11.01 19.56
CA LEU A 617 -32.34 11.72 18.42
C LEU A 617 -33.68 12.33 18.80
N HIS A 618 -33.92 13.56 18.35
CA HIS A 618 -35.14 14.31 18.63
C HIS A 618 -35.95 14.48 17.36
N PHE A 619 -37.25 14.16 17.43
CA PHE A 619 -38.17 14.28 16.30
C PHE A 619 -39.46 14.96 16.72
N LYS A 620 -40.05 15.69 15.77
CA LYS A 620 -41.44 16.11 15.82
C LYS A 620 -42.28 15.16 14.96
N ALA A 621 -43.35 14.59 15.52
CA ALA A 621 -44.29 13.79 14.75
C ALA A 621 -45.15 14.68 13.84
N LEU A 622 -45.21 14.33 12.56
CA LEU A 622 -46.06 14.93 11.53
C LEU A 622 -47.39 14.16 11.40
N ASP A 623 -47.38 12.86 11.73
CA ASP A 623 -48.55 12.00 11.81
C ASP A 623 -48.42 10.99 12.96
N GLY A 624 -49.53 10.34 13.33
CA GLY A 624 -49.58 9.38 14.43
C GLY A 624 -49.05 7.99 14.07
N PHE A 625 -48.41 7.33 15.05
CA PHE A 625 -47.95 5.93 14.94
C PHE A 625 -47.90 5.28 16.33
N CYS A 626 -47.91 3.95 16.39
CA CYS A 626 -47.85 3.21 17.67
C CYS A 626 -46.61 2.33 17.83
N SER A 627 -45.94 1.94 16.73
CA SER A 627 -44.64 1.28 16.78
C SER A 627 -43.55 2.15 16.15
N LEU A 628 -42.39 2.22 16.80
CA LEU A 628 -41.24 2.96 16.26
C LEU A 628 -40.67 2.28 15.01
N SER A 629 -40.71 0.94 14.97
CA SER A 629 -40.27 0.15 13.81
C SER A 629 -41.07 0.44 12.54
N ASP A 630 -42.26 1.06 12.64
CA ASP A 630 -43.07 1.43 11.49
C ASP A 630 -42.57 2.71 10.80
N VAL A 631 -41.66 3.45 11.45
CA VAL A 631 -41.28 4.82 11.06
C VAL A 631 -39.78 5.10 11.20
N PHE A 632 -38.99 4.18 11.73
CA PHE A 632 -37.57 4.35 12.01
C PHE A 632 -36.85 3.00 12.01
N ASP A 633 -35.70 2.91 11.35
CA ASP A 633 -34.87 1.70 11.33
C ASP A 633 -33.37 2.00 11.18
N LEU A 634 -32.53 1.00 11.46
CA LEU A 634 -31.18 0.97 10.89
C LEU A 634 -31.32 0.71 9.39
N LYS A 635 -30.69 1.55 8.59
CA LYS A 635 -30.69 1.35 7.15
C LYS A 635 -29.66 0.30 6.80
N ASP A 636 -30.04 -0.73 6.03
CA ASP A 636 -29.07 -1.55 5.30
C ASP A 636 -28.40 -0.65 4.25
N SER A 637 -27.28 -0.08 4.64
CA SER A 637 -26.45 0.74 3.78
C SER A 637 -25.09 0.09 3.67
N SER A 638 -24.75 -0.25 2.44
CA SER A 638 -23.41 -0.48 1.93
C SER A 638 -22.31 0.25 2.72
N GLY A 639 -21.60 -0.47 3.60
CA GLY A 639 -20.42 0.02 4.32
C GLY A 639 -20.69 0.92 5.54
N MET A 640 -21.88 0.86 6.14
CA MET A 640 -22.13 1.49 7.44
C MET A 640 -22.84 0.54 8.41
N ASN A 641 -22.96 0.95 9.66
CA ASN A 641 -23.46 0.18 10.80
C ASN A 641 -22.43 -0.84 11.30
N ILE A 642 -21.22 -0.35 11.55
CA ILE A 642 -20.10 -1.15 12.04
C ILE A 642 -19.63 -0.60 13.38
N PHE A 643 -19.30 -1.52 14.28
CA PHE A 643 -18.57 -1.21 15.51
C PHE A 643 -17.15 -1.75 15.39
N TYR A 644 -16.18 -0.98 15.90
CA TYR A 644 -14.77 -1.38 15.92
C TYR A 644 -14.29 -1.56 17.36
N ASP A 645 -13.48 -2.58 17.59
CA ASP A 645 -12.84 -2.84 18.87
C ASP A 645 -11.47 -2.17 18.99
N GLY A 646 -10.75 -2.44 20.08
CA GLY A 646 -9.46 -1.82 20.35
C GLY A 646 -8.33 -2.18 19.39
N ASP A 647 -8.43 -3.33 18.73
CA ASP A 647 -7.51 -3.78 17.70
C ASP A 647 -7.90 -3.27 16.31
N ILE A 648 -8.94 -2.41 16.26
CA ILE A 648 -9.51 -1.82 15.04
C ILE A 648 -10.15 -2.90 14.16
N GLU A 649 -10.59 -4.02 14.74
CA GLU A 649 -11.34 -5.05 14.02
C GLU A 649 -12.85 -4.77 14.09
N SER A 650 -13.57 -5.08 13.02
CA SER A 650 -15.03 -5.01 13.05
C SER A 650 -15.58 -6.03 14.05
N MET A 651 -16.64 -5.66 14.74
CA MET A 651 -17.22 -6.50 15.79
C MET A 651 -18.74 -6.45 15.80
N GLN A 652 -19.34 -7.56 16.23
CA GLN A 652 -20.78 -7.65 16.37
C GLN A 652 -21.34 -6.67 17.41
N GLY A 653 -22.43 -6.01 17.03
CA GLY A 653 -23.14 -5.04 17.84
C GLY A 653 -24.64 -5.31 17.92
N ASN A 654 -25.24 -4.78 18.99
CA ASN A 654 -26.69 -4.62 19.05
C ASN A 654 -27.04 -3.17 19.42
N VAL A 655 -27.98 -2.60 18.67
CA VAL A 655 -28.56 -1.30 18.95
C VAL A 655 -30.02 -1.47 19.35
N VAL A 656 -30.35 -0.98 20.55
CA VAL A 656 -31.70 -0.96 21.09
C VAL A 656 -32.26 0.45 20.98
N PHE A 657 -33.33 0.60 20.19
CA PHE A 657 -34.11 1.82 20.07
C PHE A 657 -35.24 1.84 21.09
N SER A 658 -35.26 2.88 21.91
CA SER A 658 -36.38 3.18 22.81
C SER A 658 -36.80 4.62 22.63
N TYR A 659 -38.08 4.92 22.76
CA TYR A 659 -38.56 6.29 22.61
C TYR A 659 -39.52 6.69 23.72
N GLN A 660 -39.54 7.98 24.01
CA GLN A 660 -40.47 8.59 24.94
C GLN A 660 -41.02 9.89 24.36
N LYS A 661 -42.30 10.16 24.63
CA LYS A 661 -42.86 11.50 24.41
C LYS A 661 -42.21 12.47 25.36
N VAL A 662 -41.87 13.64 24.85
CA VAL A 662 -41.35 14.74 25.64
C VAL A 662 -42.35 15.86 25.59
N SER A 663 -42.88 16.24 26.75
CA SER A 663 -43.67 17.47 26.88
C SER A 663 -42.71 18.66 26.73
N PRO A 664 -42.80 19.45 25.64
CA PRO A 664 -41.82 20.48 25.39
C PRO A 664 -41.94 21.58 26.42
N VAL A 665 -40.86 21.83 27.16
CA VAL A 665 -40.77 22.98 28.07
C VAL A 665 -40.68 24.29 27.27
N GLY A 666 -40.17 24.21 26.05
CA GLY A 666 -40.11 25.30 25.09
C GLY A 666 -39.68 24.84 23.71
N SER A 667 -39.52 25.78 22.78
CA SER A 667 -39.02 25.59 21.43
C SER A 667 -38.03 26.67 21.03
N LEU A 668 -37.01 26.30 20.23
CA LEU A 668 -36.09 27.27 19.64
C LEU A 668 -36.78 27.95 18.46
N ALA A 669 -36.75 29.28 18.40
CA ALA A 669 -37.49 30.07 17.42
C ALA A 669 -36.59 30.72 16.37
N THR A 670 -35.56 31.47 16.81
CA THR A 670 -34.68 32.21 15.89
C THR A 670 -33.25 32.24 16.41
N ILE A 671 -32.27 32.29 15.49
CA ILE A 671 -30.86 32.56 15.82
C ILE A 671 -30.37 33.63 14.86
N TYR A 672 -29.93 34.78 15.38
CA TYR A 672 -29.52 35.90 14.54
C TYR A 672 -28.51 36.83 15.24
N PRO A 673 -27.62 37.50 14.48
CA PRO A 673 -27.32 37.22 13.08
C PRO A 673 -26.60 35.87 12.90
N ASN A 674 -26.76 35.24 11.74
CA ASN A 674 -25.98 34.08 11.31
C ASN A 674 -25.71 34.25 9.80
N PRO A 675 -24.49 34.62 9.36
CA PRO A 675 -23.24 34.68 10.14
C PRO A 675 -23.21 35.76 11.24
N ALA A 676 -22.52 35.47 12.35
CA ALA A 676 -22.30 36.36 13.48
C ALA A 676 -20.86 36.87 13.51
N SER A 677 -20.63 38.17 13.69
CA SER A 677 -19.28 38.73 13.81
C SER A 677 -18.83 38.80 15.27
N SER A 678 -19.56 39.57 16.09
CA SER A 678 -19.21 39.83 17.50
C SER A 678 -20.21 39.27 18.52
N THR A 679 -21.48 39.13 18.13
CA THR A 679 -22.59 38.73 19.02
C THR A 679 -23.57 37.83 18.28
N VAL A 680 -24.27 36.96 19.00
CA VAL A 680 -25.37 36.16 18.48
C VAL A 680 -26.51 36.11 19.49
N THR A 681 -27.75 36.19 19.01
CA THR A 681 -28.97 36.12 19.79
C THR A 681 -29.72 34.83 19.49
N PHE A 682 -30.07 34.11 20.55
CA PHE A 682 -30.96 32.95 20.52
C PHE A 682 -32.34 33.36 21.03
N GLY A 683 -33.33 33.33 20.15
CA GLY A 683 -34.75 33.49 20.48
C GLY A 683 -35.41 32.13 20.68
N PHE A 684 -36.12 31.96 21.78
CA PHE A 684 -36.82 30.72 22.13
C PHE A 684 -38.15 31.02 22.85
N GLN A 685 -39.13 30.13 22.68
CA GLN A 685 -40.44 30.22 23.31
C GLN A 685 -40.49 29.21 24.46
N LEU A 686 -40.90 29.61 25.66
CA LEU A 686 -41.14 28.70 26.77
C LEU A 686 -42.65 28.55 27.04
N ASN A 687 -43.10 27.32 27.27
CA ASN A 687 -44.49 27.05 27.66
C ASN A 687 -44.70 27.29 29.17
N GLN A 688 -43.64 27.14 29.95
CA GLN A 688 -43.62 27.37 31.40
C GLN A 688 -42.28 27.97 31.84
N PRO A 689 -42.20 28.65 32.98
CA PRO A 689 -40.93 29.16 33.49
C PRO A 689 -39.90 28.03 33.64
N SER A 690 -38.70 28.20 33.11
CA SER A 690 -37.69 27.14 33.08
C SER A 690 -36.27 27.66 32.87
N VAL A 691 -35.30 26.82 33.23
CA VAL A 691 -33.87 27.07 32.97
C VAL A 691 -33.56 26.72 31.53
N VAL A 692 -32.86 27.62 30.84
CA VAL A 692 -32.33 27.42 29.49
C VAL A 692 -30.81 27.49 29.56
N GLU A 693 -30.16 26.43 29.10
CA GLU A 693 -28.71 26.35 28.96
C GLU A 693 -28.35 26.51 27.49
N ILE A 694 -27.46 27.43 27.16
CA ILE A 694 -26.95 27.61 25.80
C ILE A 694 -25.44 27.46 25.83
N ARG A 695 -24.88 26.55 25.04
CA ARG A 695 -23.44 26.34 24.89
C ARG A 695 -23.06 26.53 23.43
N LEU A 696 -21.98 27.26 23.20
CA LEU A 696 -21.31 27.42 21.91
C LEU A 696 -19.91 26.81 21.99
N SER A 697 -19.48 26.11 20.94
CA SER A 697 -18.14 25.54 20.84
C SER A 697 -17.57 25.58 19.43
N ASP A 698 -16.28 25.86 19.30
CA ASP A 698 -15.54 25.85 18.02
C ASP A 698 -14.72 24.56 17.83
N TYR A 699 -14.09 24.46 16.65
CA TYR A 699 -13.24 23.33 16.24
C TYR A 699 -11.85 23.32 16.88
N LEU A 700 -11.43 24.40 17.54
CA LEU A 700 -10.16 24.50 18.30
C LEU A 700 -10.36 24.22 19.80
N GLY A 701 -11.56 23.80 20.22
CA GLY A 701 -11.89 23.51 21.61
C GLY A 701 -12.32 24.73 22.45
N GLY A 702 -12.47 25.90 21.84
CA GLY A 702 -13.05 27.08 22.49
C GLY A 702 -14.51 26.82 22.86
N VAL A 703 -14.92 27.18 24.08
CA VAL A 703 -16.29 26.98 24.58
C VAL A 703 -16.74 28.22 25.34
N ILE A 704 -17.96 28.69 25.03
CA ILE A 704 -18.67 29.68 25.86
C ILE A 704 -20.09 29.17 26.14
N ASN A 705 -20.60 29.38 27.35
CA ASN A 705 -21.92 28.89 27.73
C ASN A 705 -22.66 29.84 28.67
N THR A 706 -23.95 29.60 28.85
CA THR A 706 -24.82 30.27 29.80
C THR A 706 -25.86 29.29 30.34
N SER A 707 -26.36 29.55 31.54
CA SER A 707 -27.50 28.87 32.14
C SER A 707 -28.33 29.89 32.92
N GLN A 708 -29.55 30.16 32.46
CA GLN A 708 -30.41 31.19 33.05
C GLN A 708 -31.87 30.76 33.11
N SER A 709 -32.60 31.27 34.11
CA SER A 709 -34.04 31.06 34.25
C SER A 709 -34.82 32.10 33.46
N TYR A 710 -35.83 31.67 32.72
CA TYR A 710 -36.70 32.52 31.91
C TYR A 710 -38.17 32.28 32.25
N SER A 711 -39.02 33.28 31.99
CA SER A 711 -40.48 33.19 32.15
C SER A 711 -41.13 32.43 30.99
N SER A 712 -42.36 31.95 31.18
CA SER A 712 -43.20 31.48 30.06
C SER A 712 -43.40 32.61 29.03
N GLY A 713 -43.47 32.26 27.75
CA GLY A 713 -43.54 33.21 26.64
C GLY A 713 -42.27 33.27 25.78
N PRO A 714 -42.19 34.24 24.85
CA PRO A 714 -41.01 34.47 24.03
C PRO A 714 -39.88 35.07 24.86
N ASN A 715 -38.67 34.54 24.70
CA ASN A 715 -37.46 34.97 25.39
C ASN A 715 -36.29 35.04 24.41
N PHE A 716 -35.28 35.83 24.78
CA PHE A 716 -34.06 35.99 24.00
C PHE A 716 -32.85 35.98 24.93
N TYR A 717 -31.79 35.34 24.47
CA TYR A 717 -30.47 35.45 25.08
C TYR A 717 -29.45 35.91 24.03
N THR A 718 -28.70 36.95 24.35
CA THR A 718 -27.63 37.46 23.49
C THR A 718 -26.28 37.18 24.14
N PHE A 719 -25.40 36.48 23.43
CA PHE A 719 -23.99 36.41 23.81
C PHE A 719 -23.34 37.76 23.54
N PRO A 720 -22.84 38.47 24.56
CA PRO A 720 -22.30 39.82 24.41
C PRO A 720 -20.95 39.85 23.70
N SER A 721 -20.26 38.71 23.62
CA SER A 721 -19.01 38.55 22.86
C SER A 721 -18.85 37.09 22.43
N LEU A 722 -18.30 36.91 21.22
CA LEU A 722 -17.83 35.63 20.68
C LEU A 722 -16.30 35.53 20.65
N SER A 723 -15.57 36.43 21.33
CA SER A 723 -14.10 36.53 21.27
C SER A 723 -13.38 35.26 21.74
N GLY A 724 -14.00 34.45 22.59
CA GLY A 724 -13.45 33.17 23.07
C GLY A 724 -13.62 32.00 22.09
N LEU A 725 -14.09 32.26 20.87
CA LEU A 725 -14.29 31.26 19.82
C LEU A 725 -13.50 31.62 18.55
N ALA A 726 -13.01 30.62 17.81
CA ALA A 726 -12.38 30.77 16.50
C ALA A 726 -13.39 31.24 15.43
N ASN A 727 -12.90 31.85 14.34
CA ASN A 727 -13.76 32.17 13.19
C ASN A 727 -14.08 30.88 12.41
N GLY A 728 -15.26 30.82 11.79
CA GLY A 728 -15.73 29.64 11.07
C GLY A 728 -16.99 29.03 11.72
N PRO A 729 -17.29 27.75 11.46
CA PRO A 729 -18.45 27.09 12.04
C PRO A 729 -18.34 26.97 13.57
N ILE A 730 -19.43 27.30 14.27
CA ILE A 730 -19.60 27.22 15.72
C ILE A 730 -20.80 26.33 16.00
N ASN A 731 -20.59 25.26 16.75
CA ASN A 731 -21.66 24.41 17.24
C ASN A 731 -22.41 25.09 18.37
N TYR A 732 -23.74 25.01 18.35
CA TYR A 732 -24.57 25.39 19.48
C TYR A 732 -25.34 24.20 20.03
N THR A 733 -25.57 24.21 21.34
CA THR A 733 -26.62 23.44 21.98
C THR A 733 -27.48 24.36 22.85
N VAL A 734 -28.80 24.21 22.75
CA VAL A 734 -29.80 24.91 23.55
C VAL A 734 -30.64 23.87 24.27
N LYS A 735 -30.47 23.75 25.58
CA LYS A 735 -31.22 22.80 26.41
C LYS A 735 -32.34 23.51 27.15
N MET A 736 -33.56 23.00 26.99
CA MET A 736 -34.79 23.46 27.63
C MET A 736 -35.48 22.26 28.30
N GLY A 737 -35.23 22.09 29.60
CA GLY A 737 -35.64 20.88 30.31
C GLY A 737 -34.94 19.62 29.77
N ASN A 738 -35.72 18.64 29.29
CA ASN A 738 -35.20 17.40 28.69
C ASN A 738 -34.98 17.48 27.18
N LEU A 739 -35.34 18.61 26.54
CA LEU A 739 -35.11 18.83 25.12
C LEU A 739 -33.80 19.56 24.90
N THR A 740 -33.02 19.11 23.92
CA THR A 740 -31.82 19.80 23.46
C THR A 740 -31.97 20.06 21.97
N TYR A 741 -31.80 21.31 21.56
CA TYR A 741 -31.67 21.73 20.18
C TYR A 741 -30.19 21.90 19.88
N SER A 742 -29.72 21.39 18.75
CA SER A 742 -28.33 21.53 18.32
C SER A 742 -28.28 22.03 16.88
N GLY A 743 -27.15 22.62 16.49
CA GLY A 743 -26.92 23.09 15.14
C GLY A 743 -25.65 23.92 15.04
N ILE A 744 -25.48 24.59 13.89
CA ILE A 744 -24.27 25.35 13.57
C ILE A 744 -24.65 26.80 13.26
N ILE A 745 -23.87 27.74 13.79
CA ILE A 745 -23.80 29.13 13.31
C ILE A 745 -22.42 29.40 12.74
N VAL A 746 -22.28 30.38 11.86
CA VAL A 746 -20.97 30.78 11.32
C VAL A 746 -20.50 32.03 12.03
N LYS A 747 -19.31 32.01 12.64
CA LYS A 747 -18.62 33.20 13.11
C LYS A 747 -17.76 33.79 11.99
N SER A 748 -18.09 34.99 11.52
CA SER A 748 -17.29 35.71 10.53
C SER A 748 -16.24 36.61 11.19
N LEU A 749 -15.25 37.04 10.42
CA LEU A 749 -14.37 38.14 10.84
C LEU A 749 -15.22 39.39 11.17
N PRO A 750 -14.81 40.18 12.18
CA PRO A 750 -15.48 41.43 12.57
C PRO A 750 -15.71 42.42 11.43
#